data_AF-A0A847MUR3-F1
#
_entry.id   AF-A0A847MUR3-F1
#
_cell.length_a   1.000
_cell.length_b   1.000
_cell.length_c   1.000
_cell.angle_alpha   90.00
_cell.angle_beta   90.00
_cell.angle_gamma   90.00
#
_symmetry.space_group_name_H-M   'P 1'
#
loop_
_entity.id
_entity.type
_entity.pdbx_description
1 polymer ?
#
loop_
_entity_poly.entity_id
_entity_poly.type
_entity_poly.pdbx_seq_one_letter_code
_entity_poly.pdbx_strand_id
1 'polypeptide(L)'
;MDSHRPLDQVSSIKTKLGLLVGASVIVTAVFALIGDRAGVPVWVTVPVTLGVTLALTYWLARGMTAPLREMTAAATAMAGGDYSRSVTTTGTDEVGALARAFTTMARDLAATDQQRRELISTVSHELRTPLAAQRAVLENLVDGITPPSEETLTVALTQTERLSELVEDLLDLSRLEGGTSRLDISEIDVAGLIHQAAGEARLTGRDVTFAVTTSPGMRVLGDRSRLAQVLANLLDNAVRHSPAGGAVTISAAPVLGSGSDGARRDLWTLDVIDQGPGIDPALAGRIFDRFSTGSEHSGGTGLGLAIARWICSLHGGTIELVPSSAGAHLRVTLPVRPGAVAANQPAPVLTPATPEQIVTAPVPPAPVPPGPVPPDGSSAPTASTTPAPQPHAWTTSGAPPLTAPLSPGTKSLWPERVSAPQPLLLLGSLGVGTLAALLAFERRLGLIAFVVLLLGGLLLWRTSAHRLSRLTLVSAVLAVLLGTSLIWRAAEWLGVVSVLVGGVVAAMALTRATKFSGIVASVAAWPLSGLRGLPLLGRTINATSKHGFLWPVLRTAAFSLLALILFGGLFASADAIFGSWASAVVPDLRWDSIIGRGFLLFLVSGVTLAGTYLALNPPKVDEVLPPAARKVRLWEWVVPVGLVIALFAGFLLAQANATIRGHDYVQAQVGMSYAEYVHQGFGQLTVATVLMLAVVGLTLRKAPVATQRDRLMVRLLLGALSILTLGVVASALWRMHLYQQAYGFTSLRLFVDGFELWLGLIVIGVLVSLRSLST
;
A
#
# COMPACT_ATOMS: atom_id res chain seq x y z
N MET A 1 -0.51 -7.06 28.10
CA MET A 1 -1.43 -7.48 27.01
C MET A 1 -2.39 -6.33 26.79
N ASP A 2 -2.14 -5.50 25.78
CA ASP A 2 -3.05 -4.40 25.45
C ASP A 2 -4.36 -4.97 24.88
N SER A 3 -5.46 -4.69 25.57
CA SER A 3 -6.83 -5.15 25.28
C SER A 3 -7.42 -4.59 23.97
N HIS A 4 -6.62 -3.86 23.18
CA HIS A 4 -7.06 -3.21 21.95
C HIS A 4 -6.67 -3.93 20.66
N ARG A 5 -5.91 -5.04 20.70
CA ARG A 5 -5.40 -5.71 19.49
C ARG A 5 -5.45 -7.25 19.57
N PRO A 6 -6.66 -7.87 19.55
CA PRO A 6 -6.84 -9.32 19.71
C PRO A 6 -6.27 -10.18 18.56
N LEU A 7 -5.92 -9.57 17.42
CA LEU A 7 -5.49 -10.26 16.22
C LEU A 7 -3.98 -10.21 15.99
N ASP A 8 -3.18 -9.66 16.91
CA ASP A 8 -1.74 -9.48 16.70
C ASP A 8 -0.97 -10.81 16.54
N GLN A 9 -1.56 -11.92 16.98
CA GLN A 9 -0.99 -13.27 16.83
C GLN A 9 -1.23 -13.92 15.46
N VAL A 10 -2.12 -13.36 14.63
CA VAL A 10 -2.43 -13.94 13.31
C VAL A 10 -1.40 -13.46 12.30
N SER A 11 -0.67 -14.40 11.70
CA SER A 11 0.49 -14.15 10.81
C SER A 11 0.15 -13.68 9.40
N SER A 12 -1.13 -13.60 9.01
CA SER A 12 -1.51 -13.06 7.70
C SER A 12 -2.73 -12.15 7.77
N ILE A 13 -2.63 -11.00 7.11
CA ILE A 13 -3.71 -10.02 6.92
C ILE A 13 -4.91 -10.63 6.21
N LYS A 14 -4.68 -11.56 5.26
CA LYS A 14 -5.76 -12.29 4.58
C LYS A 14 -6.53 -13.17 5.56
N THR A 15 -5.83 -13.82 6.48
CA THR A 15 -6.45 -14.65 7.53
C THR A 15 -7.23 -13.79 8.52
N LYS A 16 -6.74 -12.60 8.87
CA LYS A 16 -7.50 -11.63 9.70
C LYS A 16 -8.80 -11.19 9.02
N LEU A 17 -8.75 -10.87 7.72
CA LEU A 17 -9.94 -10.55 6.91
C LEU A 17 -10.90 -11.75 6.79
N GLY A 18 -10.38 -12.96 6.62
CA GLY A 18 -11.18 -14.18 6.60
C GLY A 18 -11.88 -14.44 7.94
N LEU A 19 -11.15 -14.28 9.06
CA LEU A 19 -11.68 -14.43 10.41
C LEU A 19 -12.72 -13.36 10.73
N LEU A 20 -12.50 -12.12 10.28
CA LEU A 20 -13.47 -11.02 10.38
C LEU A 20 -14.80 -11.38 9.71
N VAL A 21 -14.73 -11.83 8.45
CA VAL A 21 -15.92 -12.23 7.68
C VAL A 21 -16.60 -13.44 8.34
N GLY A 22 -15.82 -14.45 8.73
CA GLY A 22 -16.31 -15.63 9.42
C GLY A 22 -17.02 -15.30 10.74
N ALA A 23 -16.39 -14.50 11.61
CA ALA A 23 -16.96 -14.04 12.87
C ALA A 23 -18.23 -13.21 12.64
N SER A 24 -18.25 -12.34 11.63
CA SER A 24 -19.43 -11.55 11.27
C SER A 24 -20.61 -12.43 10.83
N VAL A 25 -20.34 -13.47 10.05
CA VAL A 25 -21.35 -14.45 9.62
C VAL A 25 -21.84 -15.28 10.80
N ILE A 26 -20.95 -15.75 11.68
CA ILE A 26 -21.31 -16.52 12.88
C ILE A 26 -22.16 -15.67 13.81
N VAL A 27 -21.75 -14.44 14.10
CA VAL A 27 -22.52 -13.50 14.93
C VAL A 27 -23.89 -13.25 14.30
N THR A 28 -23.94 -13.01 12.98
CA THR A 28 -25.21 -12.84 12.28
C THR A 28 -26.12 -14.06 12.43
N ALA A 29 -25.58 -15.26 12.24
CA ALA A 29 -26.33 -16.51 12.34
C ALA A 29 -26.79 -16.79 13.78
N VAL A 30 -25.93 -16.56 14.78
CA VAL A 30 -26.24 -16.76 16.20
C VAL A 30 -27.33 -15.79 16.65
N PHE A 31 -27.23 -14.50 16.32
CA PHE A 31 -28.28 -13.53 16.65
C PHE A 31 -29.60 -13.83 15.95
N ALA A 32 -29.55 -14.30 14.69
CA ALA A 32 -30.75 -14.74 13.98
C ALA A 32 -31.41 -15.96 14.66
N LEU A 33 -30.61 -16.96 15.07
CA LEU A 33 -31.08 -18.16 15.76
C LEU A 33 -31.62 -17.86 17.17
N ILE A 34 -30.95 -16.98 17.92
CA ILE A 34 -31.39 -16.54 19.25
C ILE A 34 -32.67 -15.73 19.13
N GLY A 35 -32.74 -14.78 18.18
CA GLY A 35 -33.93 -13.97 17.94
C GLY A 35 -35.14 -14.84 17.62
N ASP A 36 -34.95 -15.88 16.79
CA ASP A 36 -36.01 -16.86 16.48
C ASP A 36 -36.43 -17.67 17.71
N ARG A 37 -35.47 -18.23 18.47
CA ARG A 37 -35.79 -19.01 19.69
C ARG A 37 -36.40 -18.19 20.82
N ALA A 38 -36.05 -16.91 20.91
CA ALA A 38 -36.58 -15.99 21.92
C ALA A 38 -37.91 -15.35 21.51
N GLY A 39 -38.43 -15.66 20.31
CA GLY A 39 -39.68 -15.07 19.79
C GLY A 39 -39.58 -13.57 19.52
N VAL A 40 -38.37 -13.04 19.34
CA VAL A 40 -38.14 -11.62 19.06
C VAL A 40 -38.55 -11.33 17.61
N PRO A 41 -39.39 -10.31 17.36
CA PRO A 41 -39.87 -10.04 16.02
C PRO A 41 -38.72 -9.60 15.08
N VAL A 42 -38.77 -10.07 13.83
CA VAL A 42 -37.70 -9.90 12.81
C VAL A 42 -37.28 -8.44 12.60
N TRP A 43 -38.22 -7.49 12.72
CA TRP A 43 -37.91 -6.06 12.57
C TRP A 43 -37.03 -5.49 13.69
N VAL A 44 -36.95 -6.16 14.85
CA VAL A 44 -36.00 -5.85 15.94
C VAL A 44 -34.70 -6.62 15.74
N THR A 45 -34.79 -7.90 15.41
CA THR A 45 -33.61 -8.78 15.26
C THR A 45 -32.68 -8.29 14.15
N VAL A 46 -33.21 -7.92 12.99
CA VAL A 46 -32.39 -7.47 11.83
C VAL A 46 -31.53 -6.24 12.15
N PRO A 47 -32.06 -5.10 12.64
CA PRO A 47 -31.24 -3.93 12.95
C PRO A 47 -30.27 -4.16 14.11
N VAL A 48 -30.64 -4.96 15.13
CA VAL A 48 -29.73 -5.30 16.24
C VAL A 48 -28.55 -6.12 15.71
N THR A 49 -28.82 -7.18 14.95
CA THR A 49 -27.77 -8.01 14.33
C THR A 49 -26.86 -7.19 13.42
N LEU A 50 -27.44 -6.29 12.61
CA LEU A 50 -26.69 -5.39 11.75
C LEU A 50 -25.80 -4.44 12.55
N GLY A 51 -26.34 -3.86 13.62
CA GLY A 51 -25.59 -2.98 14.52
C GLY A 51 -24.41 -3.67 15.19
N VAL A 52 -24.63 -4.88 15.71
CA VAL A 52 -23.55 -5.70 16.33
C VAL A 52 -22.51 -6.08 15.29
N THR A 53 -22.92 -6.49 14.09
CA THR A 53 -22.00 -6.87 13.01
C THR A 53 -21.16 -5.67 12.54
N LEU A 54 -21.77 -4.49 12.39
CA LEU A 54 -21.07 -3.25 12.05
C LEU A 54 -20.10 -2.83 13.17
N ALA A 55 -20.52 -2.90 14.44
CA ALA A 55 -19.68 -2.55 15.58
C ALA A 55 -18.45 -3.48 15.66
N LEU A 56 -18.65 -4.79 15.50
CA LEU A 56 -17.58 -5.77 15.45
C LEU A 56 -16.66 -5.49 14.26
N THR A 57 -17.22 -5.26 13.08
CA THR A 57 -16.44 -4.97 11.87
C THR A 57 -15.59 -3.72 12.03
N TYR A 58 -16.17 -2.65 12.55
CA TYR A 58 -15.49 -1.40 12.82
C TYR A 58 -14.36 -1.56 13.84
N TRP A 59 -14.60 -2.28 14.94
CA TRP A 59 -13.61 -2.52 15.98
C TRP A 59 -12.39 -3.29 15.44
N LEU A 60 -12.60 -4.37 14.68
CA LEU A 60 -11.52 -5.13 14.06
C LEU A 60 -10.78 -4.33 12.97
N ALA A 61 -11.52 -3.67 12.09
CA ALA A 61 -10.94 -2.86 11.01
C ALA A 61 -10.07 -1.72 11.55
N ARG A 62 -10.48 -1.09 12.65
CA ARG A 62 -9.69 -0.06 13.34
C ARG A 62 -8.37 -0.62 13.88
N GLY A 63 -8.39 -1.84 14.42
CA GLY A 63 -7.16 -2.53 14.87
C GLY A 63 -6.18 -2.81 13.74
N MET A 64 -6.66 -3.22 12.57
CA MET A 64 -5.82 -3.53 11.40
C MET A 64 -5.26 -2.28 10.70
N THR A 65 -6.01 -1.17 10.68
CA THR A 65 -5.64 0.05 9.95
C THR A 65 -4.82 1.03 10.79
N ALA A 66 -4.83 0.91 12.12
CA ALA A 66 -4.10 1.79 13.02
C ALA A 66 -2.58 1.82 12.75
N PRO A 67 -1.87 0.67 12.61
CA PRO A 67 -0.43 0.69 12.32
C PRO A 67 -0.10 1.40 11.00
N LEU A 68 -0.91 1.22 9.96
CA LEU A 68 -0.70 1.89 8.67
C LEU A 68 -0.85 3.41 8.78
N ARG A 69 -1.78 3.89 9.60
CA ARG A 69 -1.94 5.32 9.89
C ARG A 69 -0.76 5.87 10.69
N GLU A 70 -0.26 5.12 11.68
CA GLU A 70 0.96 5.47 12.43
C GLU A 70 2.16 5.59 11.48
N MET A 71 2.36 4.61 10.59
CA MET A 71 3.42 4.63 9.58
C MET A 71 3.29 5.81 8.61
N THR A 72 2.08 6.11 8.15
CA THR A 72 1.83 7.26 7.27
C THR A 72 2.20 8.56 7.98
N ALA A 73 1.78 8.72 9.24
CA ALA A 73 2.10 9.90 10.03
C ALA A 73 3.60 10.02 10.33
N ALA A 74 4.29 8.89 10.55
CA ALA A 74 5.75 8.87 10.70
C ALA A 74 6.46 9.22 9.38
N ALA A 75 5.97 8.73 8.24
CA ALA A 75 6.53 9.06 6.93
C ALA A 75 6.38 10.56 6.59
N THR A 76 5.22 11.15 6.87
CA THR A 76 5.01 12.60 6.71
C THR A 76 5.91 13.42 7.64
N ALA A 77 6.13 12.96 8.88
CA ALA A 77 7.04 13.62 9.81
C ALA A 77 8.50 13.54 9.34
N MET A 78 8.93 12.38 8.84
CA MET A 78 10.27 12.19 8.25
C MET A 78 10.50 13.05 7.01
N ALA A 79 9.46 13.28 6.18
CA ALA A 79 9.56 14.21 5.06
C ALA A 79 9.86 15.66 5.53
N GLY A 80 9.51 16.00 6.77
CA GLY A 80 9.88 17.24 7.43
C GLY A 80 11.22 17.20 8.21
N GLY A 81 11.96 16.09 8.15
CA GLY A 81 13.25 15.91 8.82
C GLY A 81 13.19 15.39 10.26
N ASP A 82 12.02 14.96 10.75
CA ASP A 82 11.87 14.34 12.07
C ASP A 82 11.93 12.81 11.97
N TYR A 83 13.12 12.25 12.24
CA TYR A 83 13.38 10.80 12.23
C TYR A 83 13.21 10.13 13.60
N SER A 84 12.79 10.87 14.64
CA SER A 84 12.69 10.35 16.02
C SER A 84 11.45 9.47 16.24
N ARG A 85 10.49 9.52 15.30
CA ARG A 85 9.22 8.79 15.39
C ARG A 85 9.41 7.31 15.09
N SER A 86 9.30 6.47 16.11
CA SER A 86 9.24 5.02 15.95
C SER A 86 7.80 4.54 15.72
N VAL A 87 7.66 3.50 14.90
CA VAL A 87 6.39 2.80 14.68
C VAL A 87 6.36 1.58 15.59
N THR A 88 5.25 1.35 16.29
CA THR A 88 5.12 0.18 17.17
C THR A 88 5.03 -1.11 16.34
N THR A 89 6.00 -2.02 16.53
CA THR A 89 6.05 -3.30 15.81
C THR A 89 5.40 -4.42 16.63
N THR A 90 4.08 -4.39 16.81
CA THR A 90 3.37 -5.43 17.58
C THR A 90 2.87 -6.59 16.73
N GLY A 91 2.73 -6.41 15.41
CA GLY A 91 2.24 -7.43 14.49
C GLY A 91 3.28 -8.47 14.08
N THR A 92 2.87 -9.73 13.99
CA THR A 92 3.63 -10.81 13.33
C THR A 92 3.22 -11.03 11.86
N ASP A 93 2.27 -10.23 11.37
CA ASP A 93 1.76 -10.27 10.00
C ASP A 93 2.60 -9.44 9.01
N GLU A 94 2.14 -9.34 7.76
CA GLU A 94 2.79 -8.58 6.71
C GLU A 94 2.90 -7.08 7.06
N VAL A 95 1.93 -6.54 7.82
CA VAL A 95 1.97 -5.15 8.33
C VAL A 95 3.07 -5.00 9.38
N GLY A 96 3.24 -5.98 10.27
CA GLY A 96 4.34 -6.03 11.22
C GLY A 96 5.71 -6.14 10.55
N ALA A 97 5.83 -6.93 9.48
CA ALA A 97 7.04 -7.01 8.67
C ALA A 97 7.38 -5.66 8.02
N LEU A 98 6.37 -5.00 7.45
CA LEU A 98 6.50 -3.66 6.88
C LEU A 98 6.92 -2.63 7.95
N ALA A 99 6.32 -2.67 9.14
CA ALA A 99 6.67 -1.79 10.26
C ALA A 99 8.13 -1.99 10.73
N ARG A 100 8.63 -3.23 10.73
CA ARG A 100 10.04 -3.54 11.02
C ARG A 100 10.97 -2.96 9.95
N ALA A 101 10.68 -3.22 8.66
CA ALA A 101 11.47 -2.70 7.56
C ALA A 101 11.51 -1.16 7.55
N PHE A 102 10.37 -0.52 7.82
CA PHE A 102 10.27 0.93 7.94
C PHE A 102 11.08 1.47 9.12
N THR A 103 11.03 0.83 10.28
CA THR A 103 11.83 1.23 11.45
C THR A 103 13.33 1.11 11.17
N THR A 104 13.77 0.08 10.44
CA THR A 104 15.17 -0.04 10.00
C THR A 104 15.55 1.13 9.08
N MET A 105 14.76 1.38 8.03
CA MET A 105 15.00 2.50 7.10
C MET A 105 15.05 3.86 7.83
N ALA A 106 14.13 4.10 8.76
CA ALA A 106 14.10 5.34 9.55
C ALA A 106 15.36 5.51 10.40
N ARG A 107 15.87 4.42 10.98
CA ARG A 107 17.12 4.43 11.76
C ARG A 107 18.33 4.72 10.88
N ASP A 108 18.43 4.09 9.72
CA ASP A 108 19.54 4.30 8.80
C ASP A 108 19.57 5.74 8.27
N LEU A 109 18.40 6.30 7.99
CA LEU A 109 18.25 7.69 7.57
C LEU A 109 18.63 8.67 8.70
N ALA A 110 18.19 8.39 9.94
CA ALA A 110 18.58 9.19 11.11
C ALA A 110 20.09 9.17 11.33
N ALA A 111 20.73 8.00 11.21
CA ALA A 111 22.18 7.86 11.34
C ALA A 111 22.93 8.65 10.25
N THR A 112 22.44 8.60 9.01
CA THR A 112 23.02 9.36 7.88
C THR A 112 22.87 10.87 8.09
N ASP A 113 21.71 11.34 8.54
CA ASP A 113 21.49 12.77 8.82
C ASP A 113 22.38 13.25 9.98
N GLN A 114 22.54 12.44 11.02
CA GLN A 114 23.42 12.74 12.15
C GLN A 114 24.89 12.86 11.69
N GLN A 115 25.37 11.89 10.89
CA GLN A 115 26.72 11.93 10.32
C GLN A 115 26.95 13.18 9.45
N ARG A 116 25.96 13.56 8.63
CA ARG A 116 26.01 14.78 7.82
C ARG A 116 26.11 16.03 8.70
N ARG A 117 25.33 16.13 9.78
CA ARG A 117 25.37 17.27 10.72
C ARG A 117 26.69 17.35 11.45
N GLU A 118 27.21 16.22 11.93
CA GLU A 118 28.52 16.13 12.57
C GLU A 118 29.63 16.57 11.62
N LEU A 119 29.60 16.13 10.35
CA LEU A 119 30.55 16.58 9.33
C LEU A 119 30.48 18.11 9.15
N ILE A 120 29.29 18.68 8.95
CA ILE A 120 29.14 20.14 8.78
C ILE A 120 29.67 20.90 10.00
N SER A 121 29.40 20.39 11.21
CA SER A 121 29.88 20.98 12.46
C SER A 121 31.41 20.96 12.55
N THR A 122 32.03 19.80 12.33
CA THR A 122 33.49 19.64 12.40
C THR A 122 34.19 20.47 11.33
N VAL A 123 33.70 20.46 10.09
CA VAL A 123 34.25 21.27 8.99
C VAL A 123 34.19 22.75 9.31
N SER A 124 33.08 23.21 9.89
CA SER A 124 32.95 24.60 10.33
C SER A 124 33.97 24.97 11.42
N HIS A 125 34.25 24.05 12.34
CA HIS A 125 35.26 24.25 13.38
C HIS A 125 36.69 24.27 12.84
N GLU A 126 37.05 23.29 12.00
CA GLU A 126 38.39 23.16 11.42
C GLU A 126 38.74 24.30 10.44
N LEU A 127 37.74 24.89 9.76
CA LEU A 127 37.96 26.07 8.92
C LEU A 127 38.05 27.37 9.73
N ARG A 128 37.30 27.49 10.83
CA ARG A 128 37.26 28.73 11.64
C ARG A 128 38.62 29.06 12.27
N THR A 129 39.33 28.05 12.78
CA THR A 129 40.61 28.22 13.48
C THR A 129 41.72 28.82 12.60
N PRO A 130 42.08 28.25 11.43
CA PRO A 130 43.10 28.83 10.55
C PRO A 130 42.67 30.19 10.00
N LEU A 131 41.38 30.37 9.71
CA LEU A 131 40.85 31.64 9.20
C LEU A 131 40.94 32.76 10.25
N ALA A 132 40.69 32.44 11.53
CA ALA A 132 40.88 33.38 12.64
C ALA A 132 42.37 33.72 12.84
N ALA A 133 43.27 32.73 12.74
CA ALA A 133 44.71 32.96 12.84
C ALA A 133 45.23 33.82 11.69
N GLN A 134 44.81 33.55 10.45
CA GLN A 134 45.18 34.35 9.28
C GLN A 134 44.65 35.78 9.38
N ARG A 135 43.41 35.94 9.84
CA ARG A 135 42.84 37.25 10.12
C ARG A 135 43.65 38.03 11.15
N ALA A 136 44.05 37.40 12.26
CA ALA A 136 44.85 38.04 13.29
C ALA A 136 46.23 38.51 12.77
N VAL A 137 46.89 37.70 11.94
CA VAL A 137 48.17 38.08 11.29
C VAL A 137 47.97 39.29 10.37
N LEU A 138 46.92 39.29 9.54
CA LEU A 138 46.61 40.39 8.63
C LEU A 138 46.18 41.66 9.36
N GLU A 139 45.40 41.57 10.44
CA GLU A 139 45.00 42.70 11.28
C GLU A 139 46.25 43.34 11.94
N ASN A 140 47.18 42.55 12.49
CA ASN A 140 48.43 43.07 13.06
C ASN A 140 49.32 43.78 12.04
N LEU A 141 49.32 43.34 10.78
CA LEU A 141 50.02 44.00 9.68
C LEU A 141 49.36 45.33 9.30
N VAL A 142 48.02 45.37 9.24
CA VAL A 142 47.25 46.59 8.91
C VAL A 142 47.35 47.63 10.02
N ASP A 143 47.28 47.21 11.28
CA ASP A 143 47.37 48.08 12.45
C ASP A 143 48.80 48.58 12.73
N GLY A 144 49.79 48.10 11.97
CA GLY A 144 51.21 48.47 12.12
C GLY A 144 51.87 47.91 13.38
N ILE A 145 51.23 46.96 14.06
CA ILE A 145 51.75 46.29 15.25
C ILE A 145 52.93 45.38 14.86
N THR A 146 52.83 44.73 13.69
CA THR A 146 53.91 43.91 13.11
C THR A 146 54.35 44.51 11.77
N PRO A 147 55.65 44.71 11.52
CA PRO A 147 56.12 45.20 10.22
C PRO A 147 55.88 44.13 9.15
N PRO A 148 55.60 44.53 7.88
CA PRO A 148 55.51 43.61 6.76
C PRO A 148 56.90 43.08 6.38
N SER A 149 57.41 42.14 7.17
CA SER A 149 58.65 41.43 6.91
C SER A 149 58.40 40.20 6.03
N GLU A 150 59.47 39.71 5.40
CA GLU A 150 59.43 38.45 4.64
C GLU A 150 58.94 37.28 5.50
N GLU A 151 59.32 37.24 6.78
CA GLU A 151 58.89 36.23 7.74
C GLU A 151 57.38 36.27 8.00
N THR A 152 56.79 37.46 8.25
CA THR A 152 55.35 37.59 8.53
C THR A 152 54.50 37.29 7.29
N LEU A 153 54.96 37.70 6.10
CA LEU A 153 54.30 37.38 4.83
C LEU A 153 54.38 35.88 4.53
N THR A 154 55.50 35.23 4.84
CA THR A 154 55.66 33.78 4.69
C THR A 154 54.69 33.04 5.63
N VAL A 155 54.56 33.47 6.89
CA VAL A 155 53.58 32.88 7.83
C VAL A 155 52.14 33.00 7.30
N ALA A 156 51.76 34.15 6.75
CA ALA A 156 50.43 34.35 6.16
C ALA A 156 50.21 33.47 4.91
N LEU A 157 51.24 33.30 4.07
CA LEU A 157 51.21 32.44 2.90
C LEU A 157 51.05 30.96 3.30
N THR A 158 51.85 30.47 4.24
CA THR A 158 51.77 29.08 4.72
C THR A 158 50.41 28.76 5.35
N GLN A 159 49.77 29.72 6.03
CA GLN A 159 48.38 29.52 6.52
C GLN A 159 47.36 29.41 5.37
N THR A 160 47.56 30.15 4.28
CA THR A 160 46.68 30.10 3.09
C THR A 160 46.84 28.77 2.34
N GLU A 161 48.07 28.30 2.19
CA GLU A 161 48.38 26.99 1.58
C GLU A 161 47.73 25.87 2.37
N ARG A 162 47.86 25.90 3.71
CA ARG A 162 47.24 24.93 4.60
C ARG A 162 45.71 24.94 4.55
N LEU A 163 45.10 26.11 4.40
CA LEU A 163 43.65 26.22 4.22
C LEU A 163 43.21 25.65 2.86
N SER A 164 44.02 25.83 1.82
CA SER A 164 43.79 25.28 0.47
C SER A 164 43.86 23.75 0.48
N GLU A 165 44.87 23.18 1.13
CA GLU A 165 44.99 21.72 1.34
C GLU A 165 43.77 21.15 2.06
N LEU A 166 43.30 21.82 3.13
CA LEU A 166 42.14 21.38 3.90
C LEU A 166 40.84 21.40 3.06
N VAL A 167 40.68 22.41 2.20
CA VAL A 167 39.54 22.49 1.27
C VAL A 167 39.62 21.40 0.21
N GLU A 168 40.81 21.10 -0.31
CA GLU A 168 41.02 20.04 -1.30
C GLU A 168 40.74 18.65 -0.71
N ASP A 169 41.22 18.38 0.51
CA ASP A 169 40.89 17.17 1.28
C ASP A 169 39.38 17.03 1.50
N LEU A 170 38.68 18.14 1.79
CA LEU A 170 37.22 18.16 1.96
C LEU A 170 36.47 17.85 0.65
N LEU A 171 36.93 18.42 -0.46
CA LEU A 171 36.34 18.19 -1.78
C LEU A 171 36.57 16.76 -2.24
N ASP A 172 37.75 16.20 -1.96
CA ASP A 172 38.02 14.78 -2.15
C ASP A 172 37.03 13.97 -1.31
N LEU A 173 36.86 14.25 -0.02
CA LEU A 173 35.89 13.58 0.87
C LEU A 173 34.44 13.63 0.33
N SER A 174 33.99 14.79 -0.15
CA SER A 174 32.64 14.96 -0.73
C SER A 174 32.44 14.11 -1.99
N ARG A 175 33.47 14.00 -2.84
CA ARG A 175 33.42 13.12 -4.02
C ARG A 175 33.34 11.64 -3.62
N LEU A 176 33.88 11.26 -2.45
CA LEU A 176 33.78 9.90 -1.90
C LEU A 176 32.35 9.54 -1.52
N GLU A 177 31.63 10.43 -0.82
CA GLU A 177 30.25 10.19 -0.38
C GLU A 177 29.25 10.11 -1.54
N GLY A 178 29.57 10.73 -2.68
CA GLY A 178 28.78 10.64 -3.91
C GLY A 178 28.92 9.32 -4.68
N GLY A 179 29.87 8.44 -4.31
CA GLY A 179 30.11 7.16 -5.00
C GLY A 179 30.64 7.29 -6.44
N THR A 180 31.13 8.47 -6.82
CA THR A 180 31.40 8.82 -8.23
C THR A 180 32.83 8.54 -8.70
N SER A 181 33.71 8.07 -7.81
CA SER A 181 35.14 7.91 -8.13
C SER A 181 35.41 6.60 -8.88
N ARG A 182 35.51 6.68 -10.22
CA ARG A 182 36.09 5.59 -11.04
C ARG A 182 37.61 5.62 -10.90
N LEU A 183 38.22 4.46 -10.62
CA LEU A 183 39.68 4.30 -10.61
C LEU A 183 40.22 4.29 -12.05
N ASP A 184 41.28 5.03 -12.31
CA ASP A 184 42.01 4.96 -13.58
C ASP A 184 43.15 3.93 -13.47
N ILE A 185 42.82 2.67 -13.75
CA ILE A 185 43.75 1.55 -13.52
C ILE A 185 44.79 1.47 -14.64
N SER A 186 46.06 1.60 -14.26
CA SER A 186 47.22 1.44 -15.13
C SER A 186 48.28 0.54 -14.48
N GLU A 187 49.24 0.07 -15.28
CA GLU A 187 50.39 -0.68 -14.78
C GLU A 187 51.42 0.27 -14.17
N ILE A 188 51.79 0.02 -12.91
CA ILE A 188 52.64 0.90 -12.10
C ILE A 188 53.90 0.15 -11.71
N ASP A 189 55.05 0.79 -11.94
CA ASP A 189 56.33 0.39 -11.35
C ASP A 189 56.40 0.89 -9.89
N VAL A 190 56.36 -0.06 -8.94
CA VAL A 190 56.28 0.25 -7.50
C VAL A 190 57.55 0.94 -7.00
N ALA A 191 58.71 0.54 -7.51
CA ALA A 191 59.98 1.15 -7.14
C ALA A 191 60.03 2.62 -7.58
N GLY A 192 59.65 2.91 -8.83
CA GLY A 192 59.56 4.27 -9.35
C GLY A 192 58.60 5.15 -8.56
N LEU A 193 57.43 4.62 -8.17
CA LEU A 193 56.44 5.35 -7.38
C LEU A 193 56.97 5.73 -5.98
N ILE A 194 57.60 4.77 -5.28
CA ILE A 194 58.14 5.00 -3.93
C ILE A 194 59.33 5.97 -3.98
N HIS A 195 60.22 5.84 -4.95
CA HIS A 195 61.35 6.76 -5.10
C HIS A 195 60.89 8.18 -5.42
N GLN A 196 59.85 8.35 -6.23
CA GLN A 196 59.26 9.65 -6.51
C GLN A 196 58.68 10.27 -5.23
N ALA A 197 57.83 9.54 -4.50
CA ALA A 197 57.20 10.04 -3.27
C ALA A 197 58.23 10.33 -2.16
N ALA A 198 59.25 9.49 -2.01
CA ALA A 198 60.34 9.75 -1.06
C ALA A 198 61.22 10.95 -1.49
N GLY A 199 61.36 11.20 -2.80
CA GLY A 199 62.04 12.39 -3.32
C GLY A 199 61.27 13.66 -3.01
N GLU A 200 59.95 13.66 -3.21
CA GLU A 200 59.05 14.77 -2.86
C GLU A 200 59.06 15.04 -1.34
N ALA A 201 59.00 13.99 -0.52
CA ALA A 201 59.07 14.09 0.94
C ALA A 201 60.44 14.53 1.49
N ARG A 202 61.51 14.52 0.69
CA ARG A 202 62.81 15.11 1.08
C ARG A 202 62.82 16.64 0.91
N LEU A 203 61.99 17.17 0.02
CA LEU A 203 61.95 18.59 -0.30
C LEU A 203 61.21 19.41 0.78
N THR A 204 60.45 18.77 1.68
CA THR A 204 59.77 19.42 2.81
C THR A 204 60.69 19.88 3.94
N GLY A 205 62.02 19.69 3.80
CA GLY A 205 63.02 20.43 4.57
C GLY A 205 63.31 19.92 5.99
N ARG A 206 62.89 18.70 6.35
CA ARG A 206 63.23 18.07 7.64
C ARG A 206 64.39 17.08 7.49
N ASP A 207 65.26 17.03 8.50
CA ASP A 207 66.43 16.14 8.55
C ASP A 207 66.01 14.70 8.86
N VAL A 208 65.50 13.98 7.84
CA VAL A 208 65.07 12.58 7.95
C VAL A 208 65.65 11.77 6.79
N THR A 209 66.19 10.60 7.08
CA THR A 209 66.76 9.70 6.08
C THR A 209 65.72 8.68 5.61
N PHE A 210 65.63 8.42 4.30
CA PHE A 210 64.70 7.44 3.74
C PHE A 210 65.45 6.20 3.29
N ALA A 211 65.12 5.05 3.87
CA ALA A 211 65.65 3.74 3.48
C ALA A 211 64.57 2.97 2.70
N VAL A 212 64.77 2.81 1.39
CA VAL A 212 63.80 2.15 0.48
C VAL A 212 64.26 0.75 0.15
N THR A 213 63.40 -0.26 0.40
CA THR A 213 63.65 -1.66 0.05
C THR A 213 62.49 -2.20 -0.79
N THR A 214 62.68 -2.40 -2.09
CA THR A 214 61.64 -2.91 -2.99
C THR A 214 62.09 -4.17 -3.71
N SER A 215 61.18 -5.11 -3.92
CA SER A 215 61.45 -6.29 -4.76
C SER A 215 61.75 -5.87 -6.21
N PRO A 216 62.85 -6.32 -6.84
CA PRO A 216 63.22 -5.90 -8.20
C PRO A 216 62.14 -6.23 -9.24
N GLY A 217 61.79 -5.25 -10.10
CA GLY A 217 60.86 -5.45 -11.21
C GLY A 217 59.38 -5.59 -10.83
N MET A 218 59.01 -5.24 -9.60
CA MET A 218 57.64 -5.34 -9.10
C MET A 218 56.69 -4.36 -9.79
N ARG A 219 55.71 -4.91 -10.50
CA ARG A 219 54.66 -4.16 -11.21
C ARG A 219 53.28 -4.55 -10.73
N VAL A 220 52.42 -3.56 -10.50
CA VAL A 220 51.05 -3.75 -9.97
C VAL A 220 50.05 -2.96 -10.82
N LEU A 221 48.79 -3.41 -10.86
CA LEU A 221 47.70 -2.65 -11.47
C LEU A 221 47.02 -1.77 -10.40
N GLY A 222 46.89 -0.48 -10.68
CA GLY A 222 46.23 0.45 -9.78
C GLY A 222 46.08 1.84 -10.38
N ASP A 223 45.46 2.75 -9.64
CA ASP A 223 45.43 4.16 -9.99
C ASP A 223 46.69 4.84 -9.47
N ARG A 224 47.55 5.28 -10.40
CA ARG A 224 48.86 5.85 -10.06
C ARG A 224 48.73 7.11 -9.20
N SER A 225 47.76 7.97 -9.51
CA SER A 225 47.55 9.22 -8.79
C SER A 225 47.11 8.98 -7.35
N ARG A 226 46.19 8.02 -7.17
CA ARG A 226 45.66 7.67 -5.84
C ARG A 226 46.67 6.90 -5.00
N LEU A 227 47.46 6.00 -5.58
CA LEU A 227 48.53 5.33 -4.84
C LEU A 227 49.68 6.28 -4.47
N ALA A 228 49.97 7.28 -5.30
CA ALA A 228 50.89 8.37 -4.93
C ALA A 228 50.35 9.15 -3.72
N GLN A 229 49.04 9.44 -3.69
CA GLN A 229 48.38 10.12 -2.57
C GLN A 229 48.45 9.30 -1.26
N VAL A 230 48.29 7.97 -1.32
CA VAL A 230 48.52 7.09 -0.16
C VAL A 230 49.94 7.24 0.37
N LEU A 231 50.95 7.13 -0.51
CA LEU A 231 52.35 7.29 -0.13
C LEU A 231 52.64 8.67 0.45
N ALA A 232 52.13 9.74 -0.18
CA ALA A 232 52.30 11.10 0.32
C ALA A 232 51.75 11.25 1.75
N ASN A 233 50.54 10.76 2.01
CA ASN A 233 49.92 10.82 3.34
C ASN A 233 50.67 10.00 4.39
N LEU A 234 51.19 8.83 4.03
CA LEU A 234 51.97 7.99 4.94
C LEU A 234 53.34 8.59 5.24
N LEU A 235 54.02 9.13 4.23
CA LEU A 235 55.35 9.72 4.35
C LEU A 235 55.31 11.07 5.07
N ASP A 236 54.30 11.92 4.80
CA ASP A 236 54.11 13.16 5.55
C ASP A 236 53.91 12.86 7.05
N ASN A 237 53.10 11.86 7.37
CA ASN A 237 52.91 11.42 8.75
C ASN A 237 54.22 10.89 9.37
N ALA A 238 54.95 10.02 8.67
CA ALA A 238 56.21 9.44 9.15
C ALA A 238 57.30 10.51 9.38
N VAL A 239 57.44 11.46 8.46
CA VAL A 239 58.37 12.60 8.55
C VAL A 239 57.95 13.57 9.65
N ARG A 240 56.64 13.75 9.84
CA ARG A 240 56.11 14.64 10.88
C ARG A 240 56.48 14.17 12.29
N HIS A 241 56.41 12.86 12.51
CA HIS A 241 56.55 12.24 13.83
C HIS A 241 57.93 11.66 14.12
N SER A 242 58.83 11.59 13.13
CA SER A 242 60.21 11.17 13.33
C SER A 242 61.07 12.26 14.02
N PRO A 243 62.02 11.87 14.89
CA PRO A 243 63.01 12.79 15.44
C PRO A 243 64.00 13.28 14.35
N ALA A 244 64.66 14.41 14.58
CA ALA A 244 65.70 14.92 13.69
C ALA A 244 66.87 13.93 13.58
N GLY A 245 67.34 13.68 12.36
CA GLY A 245 68.31 12.63 12.01
C GLY A 245 67.73 11.21 11.98
N GLY A 246 66.43 11.04 12.22
CA GLY A 246 65.74 9.75 12.21
C GLY A 246 65.68 9.11 10.82
N ALA A 247 65.40 7.81 10.78
CA ALA A 247 65.23 7.06 9.54
C ALA A 247 63.78 6.58 9.35
N VAL A 248 63.20 6.87 8.19
CA VAL A 248 61.92 6.30 7.72
C VAL A 248 62.23 5.15 6.77
N THR A 249 61.81 3.95 7.15
CA THR A 249 62.00 2.74 6.34
C THR A 249 60.74 2.47 5.53
N ILE A 250 60.90 2.34 4.21
CA ILE A 250 59.82 2.01 3.29
C ILE A 250 60.16 0.67 2.65
N SER A 251 59.32 -0.34 2.81
CA SER A 251 59.49 -1.61 2.12
C SER A 251 58.27 -2.03 1.33
N ALA A 252 58.49 -2.60 0.14
CA ALA A 252 57.43 -3.17 -0.68
C ALA A 252 57.80 -4.57 -1.16
N ALA A 253 56.90 -5.53 -0.89
CA ALA A 253 57.12 -6.93 -1.21
C ALA A 253 55.83 -7.64 -1.66
N PRO A 254 55.91 -8.59 -2.60
CA PRO A 254 54.80 -9.48 -2.90
C PRO A 254 54.54 -10.43 -1.72
N VAL A 255 53.27 -10.66 -1.40
CA VAL A 255 52.83 -11.55 -0.33
C VAL A 255 51.79 -12.52 -0.89
N LEU A 256 51.98 -13.81 -0.65
CA LEU A 256 50.97 -14.82 -0.97
C LEU A 256 49.87 -14.78 0.09
N GLY A 257 48.74 -14.17 -0.26
CA GLY A 257 47.57 -14.10 0.62
C GLY A 257 46.63 -15.29 0.44
N SER A 258 46.20 -15.89 1.56
CA SER A 258 44.98 -16.69 1.59
C SER A 258 43.82 -15.73 1.81
N GLY A 259 42.95 -15.53 0.81
CA GLY A 259 41.75 -14.72 0.99
C GLY A 259 40.80 -15.33 2.02
N SER A 260 39.93 -14.50 2.62
CA SER A 260 38.85 -14.93 3.54
C SER A 260 37.87 -15.96 2.94
N ASP A 261 37.91 -16.14 1.60
CA ASP A 261 37.08 -17.05 0.81
C ASP A 261 37.84 -18.30 0.31
N GLY A 262 39.06 -18.56 0.80
CA GLY A 262 39.89 -19.71 0.40
C GLY A 262 40.56 -19.61 -0.98
N ALA A 263 40.31 -18.53 -1.74
CA ALA A 263 40.98 -18.27 -3.02
C ALA A 263 42.37 -17.64 -2.80
N ARG A 264 43.41 -18.20 -3.44
CA ARG A 264 44.75 -17.59 -3.55
C ARG A 264 44.65 -16.28 -4.32
N ARG A 265 45.01 -15.16 -3.68
CA ARG A 265 45.17 -13.86 -4.35
C ARG A 265 46.64 -13.45 -4.26
N ASP A 266 47.20 -13.02 -5.38
CA ASP A 266 48.49 -12.34 -5.41
C ASP A 266 48.31 -10.96 -4.75
N LEU A 267 48.81 -10.80 -3.53
CA LEU A 267 48.80 -9.55 -2.79
C LEU A 267 50.22 -8.96 -2.77
N TRP A 268 50.30 -7.70 -2.39
CA TRP A 268 51.55 -7.05 -2.05
C TRP A 268 51.37 -6.15 -0.83
N THR A 269 52.44 -5.98 -0.07
CA THR A 269 52.47 -5.08 1.07
C THR A 269 53.38 -3.90 0.80
N LEU A 270 52.97 -2.75 1.32
CA LEU A 270 53.75 -1.53 1.47
C LEU A 270 53.82 -1.23 2.97
N ASP A 271 55.02 -1.26 3.52
CA ASP A 271 55.30 -0.98 4.92
C ASP A 271 56.03 0.36 5.03
N VAL A 272 55.50 1.27 5.86
CA VAL A 272 56.14 2.54 6.22
C VAL A 272 56.37 2.54 7.72
N ILE A 273 57.64 2.60 8.12
CA ILE A 273 58.08 2.52 9.52
C ILE A 273 58.85 3.79 9.86
N ASP A 274 58.38 4.53 10.86
CA ASP A 274 59.08 5.69 11.41
C ASP A 274 59.82 5.36 12.73
N GLN A 275 60.61 6.34 13.19
CA GLN A 275 61.34 6.27 14.48
C GLN A 275 60.73 7.21 15.54
N GLY A 276 59.44 7.54 15.39
CA GLY A 276 58.71 8.41 16.29
C GLY A 276 58.31 7.73 17.60
N PRO A 277 57.48 8.40 18.44
CA PRO A 277 57.04 7.87 19.73
C PRO A 277 56.12 6.63 19.62
N GLY A 278 55.75 6.22 18.41
CA GLY A 278 54.77 5.17 18.16
C GLY A 278 53.32 5.65 18.38
N ILE A 279 52.38 4.75 18.14
CA ILE A 279 50.94 4.98 18.33
C ILE A 279 50.42 3.97 19.36
N ASP A 280 49.64 4.46 20.33
CA ASP A 280 49.01 3.61 21.34
C ASP A 280 48.14 2.53 20.66
N PRO A 281 48.34 1.22 20.95
CA PRO A 281 47.50 0.15 20.43
C PRO A 281 46.00 0.35 20.64
N ALA A 282 45.59 1.05 21.70
CA ALA A 282 44.18 1.37 21.97
C ALA A 282 43.56 2.32 20.93
N LEU A 283 44.39 3.08 20.20
CA LEU A 283 43.97 4.01 19.16
C LEU A 283 44.03 3.40 17.74
N ALA A 284 44.56 2.18 17.57
CA ALA A 284 44.82 1.56 16.27
C ALA A 284 43.60 1.53 15.33
N GLY A 285 42.39 1.36 15.86
CA GLY A 285 41.15 1.40 15.07
C GLY A 285 40.66 2.82 14.73
N ARG A 286 40.98 3.81 15.57
CA ARG A 286 40.47 5.19 15.52
C ARG A 286 41.40 6.17 14.82
N ILE A 287 42.68 5.84 14.63
CA ILE A 287 43.62 6.71 13.88
C ILE A 287 43.24 6.88 12.41
N PHE A 288 42.44 5.97 11.87
CA PHE A 288 41.91 6.04 10.51
C PHE A 288 40.51 6.68 10.44
N ASP A 289 39.95 7.09 11.59
CA ASP A 289 38.71 7.86 11.62
C ASP A 289 38.98 9.31 11.18
N ARG A 290 37.96 9.96 10.65
CA ARG A 290 38.05 11.35 10.18
C ARG A 290 38.39 12.27 11.35
N PHE A 291 39.34 13.20 11.15
CA PHE A 291 39.74 14.22 12.13
C PHE A 291 40.35 13.64 13.42
N SER A 292 40.97 12.46 13.34
CA SER A 292 41.67 11.84 14.47
C SER A 292 43.04 12.47 14.66
N THR A 293 43.16 13.43 15.58
CA THR A 293 44.45 14.01 16.00
C THR A 293 44.94 13.34 17.29
N GLY A 294 46.00 12.54 17.17
CA GLY A 294 46.77 12.08 18.32
C GLY A 294 47.55 13.26 18.91
N SER A 295 47.01 13.86 19.98
CA SER A 295 47.52 15.01 20.73
C SER A 295 47.37 16.40 20.07
N GLU A 296 46.90 17.37 20.86
CA GLU A 296 46.51 18.74 20.51
C GLU A 296 47.63 19.63 19.91
N HIS A 297 48.84 19.10 19.72
CA HIS A 297 50.02 19.85 19.26
C HIS A 297 50.60 19.34 17.93
N SER A 298 49.96 18.37 17.27
CA SER A 298 50.36 17.88 15.94
C SER A 298 49.54 18.57 14.85
N GLY A 299 50.13 19.52 14.11
CA GLY A 299 49.45 20.38 13.14
C GLY A 299 48.92 19.73 11.84
N GLY A 300 48.34 18.54 11.89
CA GLY A 300 47.72 17.86 10.73
C GLY A 300 46.20 18.01 10.68
N THR A 301 45.60 17.87 9.50
CA THR A 301 44.13 17.91 9.29
C THR A 301 43.40 16.68 9.83
N GLY A 302 44.14 15.62 10.21
CA GLY A 302 43.55 14.35 10.65
C GLY A 302 42.76 13.61 9.56
N LEU A 303 42.85 14.06 8.30
CA LEU A 303 42.16 13.47 7.14
C LEU A 303 43.05 12.52 6.34
N GLY A 304 44.37 12.73 6.34
CA GLY A 304 45.31 11.99 5.47
C GLY A 304 45.26 10.47 5.63
N LEU A 305 45.24 9.95 6.86
CA LEU A 305 45.15 8.50 7.12
C LEU A 305 43.76 7.92 6.78
N ALA A 306 42.69 8.70 6.95
CA ALA A 306 41.34 8.31 6.55
C ALA A 306 41.22 8.22 5.01
N ILE A 307 41.82 9.18 4.29
CA ILE A 307 41.93 9.16 2.82
C ILE A 307 42.75 7.94 2.37
N ALA A 308 43.89 7.66 3.01
CA ALA A 308 44.72 6.50 2.68
C ALA A 308 43.96 5.17 2.84
N ARG A 309 43.20 5.00 3.94
CA ARG A 309 42.35 3.83 4.18
C ARG A 309 41.28 3.66 3.12
N TRP A 310 40.66 4.75 2.70
CA TRP A 310 39.64 4.72 1.66
C TRP A 310 40.23 4.33 0.30
N ILE A 311 41.36 4.92 -0.11
CA ILE A 311 42.04 4.57 -1.37
C ILE A 311 42.42 3.09 -1.37
N CYS A 312 42.94 2.57 -0.25
CA CYS A 312 43.25 1.15 -0.13
C CYS A 312 42.01 0.27 -0.30
N SER A 313 40.90 0.67 0.32
CA SER A 313 39.61 -0.04 0.22
C SER A 313 39.08 -0.04 -1.22
N LEU A 314 39.19 1.09 -1.94
CA LEU A 314 38.83 1.17 -3.36
C LEU A 314 39.63 0.20 -4.24
N HIS A 315 40.91 0.01 -3.92
CA HIS A 315 41.77 -0.95 -4.61
C HIS A 315 41.55 -2.40 -4.14
N GLY A 316 40.59 -2.65 -3.24
CA GLY A 316 40.27 -3.98 -2.72
C GLY A 316 41.26 -4.51 -1.68
N GLY A 317 41.96 -3.60 -0.98
CA GLY A 317 42.92 -3.93 0.08
C GLY A 317 42.67 -3.19 1.39
N THR A 318 43.64 -3.23 2.29
CA THR A 318 43.53 -2.72 3.67
C THR A 318 44.75 -1.90 4.09
N ILE A 319 44.58 -1.07 5.11
CA ILE A 319 45.67 -0.40 5.83
C ILE A 319 45.52 -0.67 7.32
N GLU A 320 46.62 -0.99 8.00
CA GLU A 320 46.62 -1.38 9.40
C GLU A 320 47.85 -0.81 10.12
N LEU A 321 47.70 -0.58 11.43
CA LEU A 321 48.82 -0.29 12.32
C LEU A 321 49.38 -1.62 12.83
N VAL A 322 50.63 -1.91 12.48
CA VAL A 322 51.34 -3.09 12.95
C VAL A 322 52.14 -2.72 14.21
N PRO A 323 52.12 -3.56 15.27
CA PRO A 323 52.94 -3.32 16.45
C PRO A 323 54.44 -3.24 16.08
N SER A 324 55.12 -2.18 16.53
CA SER A 324 56.54 -1.96 16.28
C SER A 324 57.24 -1.44 17.54
N SER A 325 58.51 -1.82 17.71
CA SER A 325 59.38 -1.36 18.81
C SER A 325 60.22 -0.14 18.43
N ALA A 326 60.23 0.25 17.16
CA ALA A 326 61.07 1.33 16.64
C ALA A 326 60.33 2.67 16.48
N GLY A 327 59.00 2.65 16.41
CA GLY A 327 58.13 3.81 16.16
C GLY A 327 56.76 3.35 15.64
N ALA A 328 56.06 4.16 14.84
CA ALA A 328 54.83 3.72 14.19
C ALA A 328 55.11 2.95 12.90
N HIS A 329 54.37 1.84 12.71
CA HIS A 329 54.48 0.98 11.54
C HIS A 329 53.11 0.83 10.89
N LEU A 330 52.95 1.48 9.74
CA LEU A 330 51.74 1.40 8.92
C LEU A 330 51.98 0.42 7.77
N ARG A 331 51.10 -0.58 7.65
CA ARG A 331 51.12 -1.57 6.58
C ARG A 331 49.89 -1.41 5.69
N VAL A 332 50.12 -1.18 4.41
CA VAL A 332 49.12 -1.24 3.35
C VAL A 332 49.23 -2.59 2.66
N THR A 333 48.12 -3.30 2.50
CA THR A 333 48.04 -4.59 1.78
C THR A 333 47.07 -4.46 0.63
N LEU A 334 47.55 -4.62 -0.61
CA LEU A 334 46.76 -4.42 -1.82
C LEU A 334 46.86 -5.65 -2.75
N PRO A 335 45.84 -5.93 -3.57
CA PRO A 335 45.95 -6.95 -4.60
C PRO A 335 46.86 -6.48 -5.75
N VAL A 336 47.68 -7.38 -6.29
CA VAL A 336 48.53 -7.10 -7.48
C VAL A 336 47.67 -6.79 -8.71
N ARG A 337 46.47 -7.38 -8.76
CA ARG A 337 45.41 -7.05 -9.70
C ARG A 337 44.11 -6.78 -8.93
N PRO A 338 43.60 -5.55 -8.90
CA PRO A 338 42.29 -5.26 -8.34
C PRO A 338 41.26 -6.16 -9.03
N GLY A 339 40.65 -7.08 -8.28
CA GLY A 339 39.60 -7.93 -8.82
C GLY A 339 38.43 -7.06 -9.24
N ALA A 340 37.78 -7.40 -10.36
CA ALA A 340 36.49 -6.82 -10.72
C ALA A 340 35.43 -7.23 -9.69
N VAL A 341 35.43 -6.62 -8.51
CA VAL A 341 34.49 -6.91 -7.43
C VAL A 341 33.66 -5.67 -7.16
N ALA A 342 32.45 -5.70 -7.72
CA ALA A 342 31.20 -5.13 -7.22
C ALA A 342 31.25 -3.70 -6.65
N ALA A 343 31.04 -2.72 -7.54
CA ALA A 343 30.62 -1.36 -7.21
C ALA A 343 29.21 -1.26 -6.57
N ASN A 344 28.76 -2.23 -5.75
CA ASN A 344 27.41 -2.19 -5.17
C ASN A 344 27.21 -2.98 -3.86
N GLN A 345 28.21 -3.11 -2.99
CA GLN A 345 27.99 -3.58 -1.63
C GLN A 345 28.25 -2.44 -0.63
N PRO A 346 27.25 -2.03 0.18
CA PRO A 346 27.51 -1.17 1.32
C PRO A 346 28.40 -1.90 2.33
N ALA A 347 29.29 -1.15 3.00
CA ALA A 347 30.23 -1.66 3.99
C ALA A 347 29.53 -2.52 5.06
N PRO A 348 30.20 -3.55 5.62
CA PRO A 348 29.63 -4.34 6.69
C PRO A 348 29.40 -3.46 7.91
N VAL A 349 28.13 -3.26 8.25
CA VAL A 349 27.70 -2.70 9.53
C VAL A 349 28.24 -3.62 10.62
N LEU A 350 29.10 -3.09 11.49
CA LEU A 350 29.49 -3.75 12.73
C LEU A 350 28.22 -3.94 13.57
N THR A 351 27.69 -5.16 13.54
CA THR A 351 26.58 -5.57 14.39
C THR A 351 27.12 -5.64 15.83
N PRO A 352 26.47 -5.03 16.84
CA PRO A 352 26.85 -5.25 18.22
C PRO A 352 26.70 -6.73 18.56
N ALA A 353 27.64 -7.25 19.36
CA ALA A 353 27.67 -8.62 19.82
C ALA A 353 26.31 -9.09 20.39
N THR A 354 25.83 -10.21 19.87
CA THR A 354 24.72 -10.98 20.43
C THR A 354 25.02 -11.35 21.89
N PRO A 355 24.13 -11.06 22.86
CA PRO A 355 24.27 -11.60 24.20
C PRO A 355 24.06 -13.12 24.17
N GLU A 356 24.92 -13.84 24.88
CA GLU A 356 24.90 -15.29 25.08
C GLU A 356 23.49 -15.86 25.26
N GLN A 357 23.20 -16.91 24.47
CA GLN A 357 22.09 -17.81 24.73
C GLN A 357 22.32 -18.55 26.05
N ILE A 358 21.63 -18.11 27.09
CA ILE A 358 21.44 -18.90 28.31
C ILE A 358 20.57 -20.10 27.94
N VAL A 359 21.20 -21.28 27.89
CA VAL A 359 20.53 -22.59 27.81
C VAL A 359 19.68 -22.76 29.06
N THR A 360 18.36 -22.84 28.90
CA THR A 360 17.44 -23.27 29.96
C THR A 360 16.98 -24.69 29.70
N ALA A 361 17.16 -25.54 30.72
CA ALA A 361 16.82 -26.96 30.74
C ALA A 361 15.28 -27.20 30.71
N PRO A 362 14.82 -28.38 30.25
CA PRO A 362 13.39 -28.68 30.15
C PRO A 362 12.76 -28.99 31.53
N VAL A 363 11.60 -28.39 31.79
CA VAL A 363 10.75 -28.61 32.97
C VAL A 363 9.77 -29.78 32.67
N PRO A 364 9.54 -30.72 33.62
CA PRO A 364 8.65 -31.87 33.42
C PRO A 364 7.15 -31.50 33.55
N PRO A 365 6.22 -32.28 32.95
CA PRO A 365 4.79 -32.00 32.99
C PRO A 365 4.12 -32.41 34.31
N ALA A 366 3.19 -31.58 34.79
CA ALA A 366 2.33 -31.80 35.96
C ALA A 366 1.01 -32.52 35.58
N PRO A 367 0.30 -33.12 36.56
CA PRO A 367 -0.57 -34.29 36.33
C PRO A 367 -2.04 -33.98 36.02
N VAL A 368 -2.70 -34.97 35.41
CA VAL A 368 -4.12 -35.04 35.03
C VAL A 368 -5.02 -35.24 36.26
N PRO A 369 -6.16 -34.52 36.40
CA PRO A 369 -7.14 -34.78 37.46
C PRO A 369 -8.13 -35.92 37.10
N PRO A 370 -8.70 -36.63 38.10
CA PRO A 370 -9.40 -37.89 37.91
C PRO A 370 -10.87 -37.71 37.50
N GLY A 371 -11.40 -38.69 36.76
CA GLY A 371 -12.81 -38.79 36.37
C GLY A 371 -13.72 -39.26 37.53
N PRO A 372 -15.05 -39.06 37.43
CA PRO A 372 -15.98 -39.55 38.43
C PRO A 372 -16.52 -40.97 38.10
N VAL A 373 -16.62 -41.75 39.19
CA VAL A 373 -17.20 -43.10 39.35
C VAL A 373 -18.74 -42.99 39.50
N PRO A 374 -19.54 -43.99 39.11
CA PRO A 374 -21.01 -43.93 39.08
C PRO A 374 -21.65 -44.40 40.41
N PRO A 375 -22.97 -44.25 40.57
CA PRO A 375 -23.72 -45.12 41.46
C PRO A 375 -24.86 -45.87 40.74
N ASP A 376 -24.84 -47.20 40.86
CA ASP A 376 -26.02 -48.06 41.03
C ASP A 376 -26.78 -47.61 42.30
N GLY A 377 -28.09 -47.72 42.51
CA GLY A 377 -29.11 -48.65 42.06
C GLY A 377 -30.09 -48.82 43.24
N SER A 378 -31.33 -49.26 42.97
CA SER A 378 -32.44 -49.55 43.92
C SER A 378 -33.28 -48.33 44.36
N SER A 379 -34.61 -48.31 44.38
CA SER A 379 -35.66 -49.33 44.21
C SER A 379 -37.02 -48.64 44.01
N ALA A 380 -37.90 -49.24 43.20
CA ALA A 380 -39.35 -49.03 43.20
C ALA A 380 -40.00 -49.95 44.29
N PRO A 381 -41.34 -50.00 44.58
CA PRO A 381 -42.46 -49.64 43.69
C PRO A 381 -43.80 -49.14 44.34
N THR A 382 -44.80 -48.92 43.44
CA THR A 382 -46.29 -49.04 43.60
C THR A 382 -47.03 -48.05 44.51
N ALA A 383 -48.25 -47.56 44.25
CA ALA A 383 -49.26 -47.61 43.17
C ALA A 383 -50.18 -46.38 43.45
N SER A 384 -50.90 -45.73 42.52
CA SER A 384 -52.22 -46.17 42.04
C SER A 384 -52.90 -45.04 41.23
N THR A 385 -53.41 -45.42 40.06
CA THR A 385 -54.68 -45.09 39.36
C THR A 385 -55.47 -43.81 39.68
N THR A 386 -55.82 -43.03 38.63
CA THR A 386 -57.20 -42.57 38.22
C THR A 386 -57.12 -41.37 37.24
N PRO A 387 -58.03 -41.21 36.25
CA PRO A 387 -57.71 -40.60 34.96
C PRO A 387 -57.94 -39.08 34.86
N ALA A 388 -57.35 -38.51 33.83
CA ALA A 388 -57.26 -37.09 33.52
C ALA A 388 -58.62 -36.38 33.29
N PRO A 389 -58.81 -35.16 33.81
CA PRO A 389 -59.67 -34.16 33.20
C PRO A 389 -58.88 -33.39 32.13
N GLN A 390 -59.49 -33.19 30.96
CA GLN A 390 -58.96 -32.35 29.89
C GLN A 390 -58.69 -30.93 30.41
N PRO A 391 -57.48 -30.36 30.24
CA PRO A 391 -57.27 -28.94 30.45
C PRO A 391 -57.65 -28.20 29.18
N HIS A 392 -58.55 -27.24 29.36
CA HIS A 392 -58.94 -26.22 28.41
C HIS A 392 -57.74 -25.67 27.63
N ALA A 393 -57.91 -25.58 26.31
CA ALA A 393 -56.98 -24.93 25.42
C ALA A 393 -56.81 -23.46 25.82
N TRP A 394 -55.74 -23.18 26.57
CA TRP A 394 -55.16 -21.85 26.58
C TRP A 394 -54.58 -21.66 25.19
N THR A 395 -55.24 -20.85 24.37
CA THR A 395 -54.65 -20.29 23.16
C THR A 395 -53.44 -19.48 23.59
N THR A 396 -52.29 -20.13 23.68
CA THR A 396 -51.01 -19.46 23.53
C THR A 396 -51.06 -18.84 22.15
N SER A 397 -51.15 -17.51 22.13
CA SER A 397 -50.91 -16.72 20.94
C SER A 397 -49.45 -16.95 20.56
N GLY A 398 -49.20 -18.07 19.88
CA GLY A 398 -47.92 -18.40 19.33
C GLY A 398 -47.53 -17.27 18.39
N ALA A 399 -46.32 -16.75 18.59
CA ALA A 399 -45.66 -16.00 17.53
C ALA A 399 -45.83 -16.80 16.23
N PRO A 400 -46.24 -16.14 15.13
CA PRO A 400 -46.47 -16.85 13.89
C PRO A 400 -45.20 -17.63 13.52
N PRO A 401 -45.31 -18.84 12.95
CA PRO A 401 -44.14 -19.49 12.36
C PRO A 401 -43.47 -18.50 11.40
N LEU A 402 -42.15 -18.59 11.20
CA LEU A 402 -41.37 -17.81 10.22
C LEU A 402 -41.89 -17.92 8.76
N THR A 403 -42.97 -18.67 8.54
CA THR A 403 -43.74 -18.80 7.31
C THR A 403 -45.14 -18.19 7.37
N ALA A 404 -45.43 -17.28 8.31
CA ALA A 404 -46.71 -16.59 8.30
C ALA A 404 -46.92 -15.90 6.95
N PRO A 405 -48.08 -16.10 6.30
CA PRO A 405 -48.39 -15.38 5.10
C PRO A 405 -48.37 -13.89 5.44
N LEU A 406 -47.42 -13.16 4.85
CA LEU A 406 -47.42 -11.71 4.82
C LEU A 406 -48.84 -11.23 4.44
N SER A 407 -49.22 -10.08 4.99
CA SER A 407 -50.57 -9.50 4.89
C SER A 407 -51.20 -9.68 3.50
N PRO A 408 -52.54 -9.84 3.39
CA PRO A 408 -53.24 -10.12 2.13
C PRO A 408 -52.78 -9.24 0.93
N GLY A 409 -52.38 -8.00 1.18
CA GLY A 409 -51.84 -7.07 0.18
C GLY A 409 -50.50 -7.49 -0.46
N THR A 410 -49.60 -8.14 0.27
CA THR A 410 -48.30 -8.60 -0.27
C THR A 410 -48.41 -9.84 -1.17
N LYS A 411 -49.43 -10.68 -0.98
CA LYS A 411 -49.75 -11.79 -1.89
C LYS A 411 -50.31 -11.29 -3.23
N SER A 412 -51.07 -10.19 -3.20
CA SER A 412 -51.54 -9.50 -4.40
C SER A 412 -50.40 -8.85 -5.18
N LEU A 413 -49.44 -8.23 -4.49
CA LEU A 413 -48.29 -7.56 -5.09
C LEU A 413 -47.23 -8.54 -5.65
N TRP A 414 -47.10 -9.74 -5.08
CA TRP A 414 -46.08 -10.71 -5.46
C TRP A 414 -46.63 -12.15 -5.54
N PRO A 415 -47.42 -12.47 -6.58
CA PRO A 415 -48.04 -13.79 -6.72
C PRO A 415 -46.99 -14.88 -6.99
N GLU A 416 -47.12 -16.03 -6.33
CA GLU A 416 -46.30 -17.22 -6.58
C GLU A 416 -46.99 -18.05 -7.68
N ARG A 417 -46.53 -17.87 -8.93
CA ARG A 417 -47.12 -18.50 -10.13
C ARG A 417 -46.61 -19.92 -10.35
N VAL A 418 -45.35 -20.16 -10.02
CA VAL A 418 -44.69 -21.46 -10.14
C VAL A 418 -44.23 -21.92 -8.77
N SER A 419 -44.86 -22.99 -8.27
CA SER A 419 -44.60 -23.57 -6.95
C SER A 419 -43.98 -24.97 -7.01
N ALA A 420 -43.80 -25.53 -8.21
CA ALA A 420 -43.21 -26.86 -8.40
C ALA A 420 -41.68 -26.83 -8.19
N PRO A 421 -41.07 -27.94 -7.70
CA PRO A 421 -39.62 -28.03 -7.53
C PRO A 421 -38.88 -27.92 -8.89
N GLN A 422 -37.80 -27.14 -8.93
CA GLN A 422 -37.04 -26.82 -10.15
C GLN A 422 -35.56 -27.23 -10.00
N PRO A 423 -35.22 -28.54 -10.00
CA PRO A 423 -33.86 -29.01 -9.75
C PRO A 423 -32.84 -28.51 -10.77
N LEU A 424 -33.27 -28.34 -12.03
CA LEU A 424 -32.41 -27.89 -13.12
C LEU A 424 -31.92 -26.44 -12.93
N LEU A 425 -32.72 -25.58 -12.27
CA LEU A 425 -32.34 -24.19 -11.99
C LEU A 425 -31.39 -24.10 -10.81
N LEU A 426 -31.59 -24.95 -9.80
CA LEU A 426 -30.66 -25.07 -8.69
C LEU A 426 -29.28 -25.55 -9.19
N LEU A 427 -29.24 -26.60 -10.02
CA LEU A 427 -28.01 -27.08 -10.65
C LEU A 427 -27.39 -26.04 -11.60
N GLY A 428 -28.21 -25.34 -12.39
CA GLY A 428 -27.74 -24.26 -13.27
C GLY A 428 -27.10 -23.10 -12.49
N SER A 429 -27.72 -22.66 -11.40
CA SER A 429 -27.18 -21.59 -10.55
C SER A 429 -25.88 -22.00 -9.85
N LEU A 430 -25.80 -23.25 -9.37
CA LEU A 430 -24.58 -23.82 -8.80
C LEU A 430 -23.48 -23.97 -9.87
N GLY A 431 -23.83 -24.31 -11.11
CA GLY A 431 -22.92 -24.34 -12.26
C GLY A 431 -22.30 -22.98 -12.57
N VAL A 432 -23.10 -21.91 -12.55
CA VAL A 432 -22.60 -20.54 -12.76
C VAL A 432 -21.68 -20.11 -11.61
N GLY A 433 -22.02 -20.43 -10.37
CA GLY A 433 -21.19 -20.11 -9.21
C GLY A 433 -19.89 -20.92 -9.12
N THR A 434 -19.92 -22.21 -9.48
CA THR A 434 -18.71 -23.05 -9.56
C THR A 434 -17.77 -22.56 -10.65
N LEU A 435 -18.27 -22.20 -11.82
CA LEU A 435 -17.47 -21.60 -12.89
C LEU A 435 -16.80 -20.29 -12.42
N ALA A 436 -17.55 -19.42 -11.73
CA ALA A 436 -17.00 -18.20 -11.16
C ALA A 436 -15.89 -18.50 -10.15
N ALA A 437 -16.10 -19.45 -9.24
CA ALA A 437 -15.14 -19.82 -8.21
C ALA A 437 -13.87 -20.49 -8.76
N LEU A 438 -13.97 -21.27 -9.84
CA LEU A 438 -12.81 -21.91 -10.45
C LEU A 438 -11.95 -20.90 -11.21
N LEU A 439 -12.58 -19.98 -11.93
CA LEU A 439 -11.89 -19.13 -12.90
C LEU A 439 -11.53 -17.73 -12.36
N ALA A 440 -12.19 -17.21 -11.32
CA ALA A 440 -12.03 -15.80 -10.90
C ALA A 440 -10.64 -15.39 -10.38
N PHE A 441 -9.75 -16.35 -10.10
CA PHE A 441 -8.40 -16.10 -9.59
C PHE A 441 -7.31 -16.22 -10.66
N GLU A 442 -7.68 -16.36 -11.94
CA GLU A 442 -6.74 -16.38 -13.06
C GLU A 442 -6.44 -14.98 -13.62
N ARG A 443 -5.31 -14.85 -14.36
CA ARG A 443 -4.79 -13.57 -14.90
C ARG A 443 -5.74 -12.80 -15.86
N ARG A 444 -6.92 -13.34 -16.20
CA ARG A 444 -7.89 -12.73 -17.14
C ARG A 444 -9.28 -12.51 -16.53
N LEU A 445 -9.33 -11.80 -15.39
CA LEU A 445 -10.58 -11.48 -14.67
C LEU A 445 -11.71 -10.94 -15.58
N GLY A 446 -11.37 -10.09 -16.56
CA GLY A 446 -12.35 -9.46 -17.45
C GLY A 446 -13.17 -10.43 -18.32
N LEU A 447 -12.49 -11.39 -18.96
CA LEU A 447 -13.14 -12.40 -19.81
C LEU A 447 -13.99 -13.35 -18.98
N ILE A 448 -13.45 -13.80 -17.84
CA ILE A 448 -14.10 -14.75 -16.95
C ILE A 448 -15.37 -14.13 -16.36
N ALA A 449 -15.28 -12.90 -15.87
CA ALA A 449 -16.44 -12.16 -15.34
C ALA A 449 -17.51 -11.98 -16.42
N PHE A 450 -17.13 -11.68 -17.67
CA PHE A 450 -18.07 -11.59 -18.79
C PHE A 450 -18.78 -12.93 -19.05
N VAL A 451 -18.05 -14.05 -19.11
CA VAL A 451 -18.63 -15.37 -19.34
C VAL A 451 -19.60 -15.77 -18.22
N VAL A 452 -19.24 -15.51 -16.96
CA VAL A 452 -20.11 -15.75 -15.80
C VAL A 452 -21.39 -14.93 -15.89
N LEU A 453 -21.28 -13.63 -16.21
CA LEU A 453 -22.44 -12.74 -16.38
C LEU A 453 -23.31 -13.17 -17.57
N LEU A 454 -22.70 -13.63 -18.67
CA LEU A 454 -23.40 -14.11 -19.85
C LEU A 454 -24.21 -15.37 -19.54
N LEU A 455 -23.61 -16.36 -18.87
CA LEU A 455 -24.28 -17.62 -18.51
C LEU A 455 -25.38 -17.39 -17.46
N GLY A 456 -25.12 -16.56 -16.45
CA GLY A 456 -26.14 -16.13 -15.49
C GLY A 456 -27.30 -15.39 -16.17
N GLY A 457 -26.98 -14.46 -17.07
CA GLY A 457 -27.96 -13.74 -17.90
C GLY A 457 -28.78 -14.65 -18.82
N LEU A 458 -28.14 -15.64 -19.43
CA LEU A 458 -28.81 -16.64 -20.28
C LEU A 458 -29.79 -17.50 -19.46
N LEU A 459 -29.38 -17.91 -18.25
CA LEU A 459 -30.23 -18.65 -17.33
C LEU A 459 -31.45 -17.81 -16.90
N LEU A 460 -31.25 -16.52 -16.60
CA LEU A 460 -32.32 -15.56 -16.29
C LEU A 460 -33.26 -15.34 -17.48
N TRP A 461 -32.73 -15.21 -18.70
CA TRP A 461 -33.53 -15.04 -19.90
C TRP A 461 -34.36 -16.29 -20.22
N ARG A 462 -33.77 -17.48 -20.08
CA ARG A 462 -34.46 -18.77 -20.28
C ARG A 462 -35.59 -19.00 -19.27
N THR A 463 -35.41 -18.52 -18.03
CA THR A 463 -36.40 -18.62 -16.95
C THR A 463 -37.45 -17.52 -16.97
N SER A 464 -37.20 -16.42 -17.67
CA SER A 464 -38.12 -15.30 -17.75
C SER A 464 -39.45 -15.69 -18.40
N ALA A 465 -40.54 -15.39 -17.69
CA ALA A 465 -41.90 -15.57 -18.21
C ALA A 465 -42.18 -14.76 -19.50
N HIS A 466 -41.41 -13.70 -19.78
CA HIS A 466 -41.64 -12.76 -20.89
C HIS A 466 -40.41 -12.63 -21.81
N ARG A 467 -39.72 -13.74 -22.08
CA ARG A 467 -38.44 -13.79 -22.82
C ARG A 467 -38.43 -13.12 -24.21
N LEU A 468 -39.58 -13.02 -24.89
CA LEU A 468 -39.72 -12.42 -26.23
C LEU A 468 -40.23 -10.96 -26.21
N SER A 469 -40.40 -10.37 -25.03
CA SER A 469 -40.87 -8.98 -24.97
C SER A 469 -39.78 -8.01 -25.44
N ARG A 470 -40.18 -6.93 -26.13
CA ARG A 470 -39.25 -5.92 -26.66
C ARG A 470 -38.31 -5.37 -25.57
N LEU A 471 -38.88 -5.08 -24.39
CA LEU A 471 -38.12 -4.59 -23.24
C LEU A 471 -37.06 -5.62 -22.80
N THR A 472 -37.42 -6.90 -22.69
CA THR A 472 -36.48 -7.96 -22.28
C THR A 472 -35.36 -8.17 -23.30
N LEU A 473 -35.67 -8.12 -24.60
CA LEU A 473 -34.67 -8.23 -25.66
C LEU A 473 -33.69 -7.04 -25.67
N VAL A 474 -34.22 -5.81 -25.60
CA VAL A 474 -33.38 -4.60 -25.53
C VAL A 474 -32.50 -4.61 -24.27
N SER A 475 -33.08 -4.96 -23.13
CA SER A 475 -32.33 -5.08 -21.87
C SER A 475 -31.26 -6.18 -21.92
N ALA A 476 -31.53 -7.31 -22.56
CA ALA A 476 -30.54 -8.39 -22.73
C ALA A 476 -29.37 -7.93 -23.60
N VAL A 477 -29.65 -7.27 -24.73
CA VAL A 477 -28.60 -6.70 -25.60
C VAL A 477 -27.78 -5.66 -24.84
N LEU A 478 -28.45 -4.75 -24.11
CA LEU A 478 -27.78 -3.72 -23.31
C LEU A 478 -26.92 -4.33 -22.20
N ALA A 479 -27.41 -5.37 -21.52
CA ALA A 479 -26.64 -6.09 -20.49
C ALA A 479 -25.41 -6.79 -21.07
N VAL A 480 -25.51 -7.38 -22.27
CA VAL A 480 -24.36 -7.97 -22.98
C VAL A 480 -23.34 -6.89 -23.36
N LEU A 481 -23.79 -5.76 -23.93
CA LEU A 481 -22.90 -4.63 -24.27
C LEU A 481 -22.18 -4.08 -23.03
N LEU A 482 -22.91 -3.88 -21.93
CA LEU A 482 -22.34 -3.47 -20.64
C LEU A 482 -21.34 -4.51 -20.11
N GLY A 483 -21.66 -5.80 -20.23
CA GLY A 483 -20.77 -6.90 -19.87
C GLY A 483 -19.49 -6.93 -20.71
N THR A 484 -19.59 -6.60 -22.00
CA THR A 484 -18.44 -6.60 -22.93
C THR A 484 -17.39 -5.58 -22.49
N SER A 485 -17.80 -4.52 -21.78
CA SER A 485 -16.87 -3.51 -21.23
C SER A 485 -15.86 -4.09 -20.22
N LEU A 486 -16.12 -5.26 -19.63
CA LEU A 486 -15.19 -5.93 -18.71
C LEU A 486 -13.99 -6.53 -19.44
N ILE A 487 -14.07 -6.76 -20.76
CA ILE A 487 -12.99 -7.38 -21.53
C ILE A 487 -11.94 -6.34 -21.97
N TRP A 488 -12.33 -5.09 -22.22
CA TRP A 488 -11.54 -4.13 -23.02
C TRP A 488 -10.87 -3.01 -22.22
N ARG A 489 -10.92 -2.99 -20.88
CA ARG A 489 -10.67 -1.76 -20.11
C ARG A 489 -9.38 -1.73 -19.29
N ALA A 490 -8.74 -0.54 -19.33
CA ALA A 490 -7.63 -0.14 -18.48
C ALA A 490 -8.05 0.43 -17.11
N ALA A 491 -9.35 0.68 -16.88
CA ALA A 491 -9.88 1.27 -15.64
C ALA A 491 -10.92 0.35 -14.97
N GLU A 492 -10.52 -0.28 -13.86
CA GLU A 492 -11.29 -1.33 -13.17
C GLU A 492 -12.64 -0.84 -12.60
N TRP A 493 -12.69 0.41 -12.12
CA TRP A 493 -13.90 0.98 -11.51
C TRP A 493 -15.09 1.04 -12.48
N LEU A 494 -14.81 1.23 -13.77
CA LEU A 494 -15.81 1.33 -14.83
C LEU A 494 -16.49 -0.02 -15.09
N GLY A 495 -15.79 -1.13 -14.81
CA GLY A 495 -16.36 -2.49 -14.84
C GLY A 495 -17.41 -2.67 -13.76
N VAL A 496 -17.12 -2.26 -12.53
CA VAL A 496 -18.07 -2.33 -11.41
C VAL A 496 -19.36 -1.56 -11.71
N VAL A 497 -19.24 -0.33 -12.22
CA VAL A 497 -20.39 0.48 -12.62
C VAL A 497 -21.20 -0.22 -13.72
N SER A 498 -20.54 -0.81 -14.71
CA SER A 498 -21.21 -1.50 -15.82
C SER A 498 -21.98 -2.74 -15.35
N VAL A 499 -21.44 -3.50 -14.39
CA VAL A 499 -22.14 -4.64 -13.77
C VAL A 499 -23.35 -4.17 -12.97
N LEU A 500 -23.21 -3.09 -12.18
CA LEU A 500 -24.32 -2.52 -11.41
C LEU A 500 -25.46 -2.05 -12.31
N VAL A 501 -25.15 -1.30 -13.38
CA VAL A 501 -26.14 -0.85 -14.37
C VAL A 501 -26.76 -2.05 -15.09
N GLY A 502 -25.95 -3.05 -15.47
CA GLY A 502 -26.44 -4.30 -16.06
C GLY A 502 -27.42 -5.04 -15.15
N GLY A 503 -27.15 -5.08 -13.84
CA GLY A 503 -28.05 -5.63 -12.83
C GLY A 503 -29.39 -4.89 -12.74
N VAL A 504 -29.37 -3.55 -12.78
CA VAL A 504 -30.60 -2.72 -12.82
C VAL A 504 -31.40 -3.01 -14.08
N VAL A 505 -30.75 -3.04 -15.24
CA VAL A 505 -31.37 -3.33 -16.54
C VAL A 505 -32.01 -4.72 -16.56
N ALA A 506 -31.33 -5.71 -15.99
CA ALA A 506 -31.86 -7.07 -15.83
C ALA A 506 -33.07 -7.08 -14.87
N ALA A 507 -32.99 -6.41 -13.71
CA ALA A 507 -34.07 -6.33 -12.73
C ALA A 507 -35.34 -5.69 -13.33
N MET A 508 -35.16 -4.62 -14.11
CA MET A 508 -36.24 -3.96 -14.85
C MET A 508 -36.86 -4.90 -15.89
N ALA A 509 -36.04 -5.65 -16.63
CA ALA A 509 -36.51 -6.61 -17.64
C ALA A 509 -37.32 -7.76 -17.05
N LEU A 510 -36.93 -8.24 -15.86
CA LEU A 510 -37.60 -9.33 -15.16
C LEU A 510 -38.94 -8.90 -14.57
N THR A 511 -39.02 -7.69 -14.01
CA THR A 511 -40.22 -7.17 -13.34
C THR A 511 -41.12 -6.31 -14.22
N ARG A 512 -40.67 -5.97 -15.44
CA ARG A 512 -41.33 -5.05 -16.38
C ARG A 512 -41.55 -3.63 -15.82
N ALA A 513 -40.65 -3.18 -14.95
CA ALA A 513 -40.68 -1.83 -14.41
C ALA A 513 -40.57 -0.78 -15.53
N THR A 514 -41.62 0.02 -15.71
CA THR A 514 -41.62 1.15 -16.65
C THR A 514 -41.56 2.49 -15.95
N LYS A 515 -42.04 2.54 -14.69
CA LYS A 515 -42.06 3.76 -13.87
C LYS A 515 -40.83 3.82 -12.98
N PHE A 516 -40.38 5.02 -12.62
CA PHE A 516 -39.23 5.18 -11.72
C PHE A 516 -39.40 4.47 -10.37
N SER A 517 -40.59 4.55 -9.75
CA SER A 517 -40.88 3.79 -8.51
C SER A 517 -40.80 2.28 -8.73
N GLY A 518 -41.28 1.81 -9.88
CA GLY A 518 -41.15 0.43 -10.32
C GLY A 518 -39.70 0.00 -10.52
N ILE A 519 -38.83 0.88 -11.04
CA ILE A 519 -37.39 0.59 -11.21
C ILE A 519 -36.74 0.38 -9.84
N VAL A 520 -36.96 1.29 -8.89
CA VAL A 520 -36.43 1.14 -7.52
C VAL A 520 -36.97 -0.13 -6.85
N ALA A 521 -38.28 -0.38 -6.98
CA ALA A 521 -38.91 -1.59 -6.48
C ALA A 521 -38.36 -2.87 -7.15
N SER A 522 -37.98 -2.81 -8.43
CA SER A 522 -37.39 -3.94 -9.16
C SER A 522 -36.01 -4.31 -8.66
N VAL A 523 -35.18 -3.31 -8.35
CA VAL A 523 -33.84 -3.52 -7.78
C VAL A 523 -33.96 -4.11 -6.39
N ALA A 524 -34.87 -3.60 -5.56
CA ALA A 524 -35.14 -4.15 -4.23
C ALA A 524 -35.77 -5.56 -4.28
N ALA A 525 -36.54 -5.86 -5.32
CA ALA A 525 -37.15 -7.18 -5.50
C ALA A 525 -36.10 -8.29 -5.69
N TRP A 526 -34.93 -8.01 -6.25
CA TRP A 526 -33.92 -9.05 -6.45
C TRP A 526 -33.40 -9.68 -5.15
N PRO A 527 -32.85 -8.96 -4.17
CA PRO A 527 -32.43 -9.56 -2.90
C PRO A 527 -33.63 -10.12 -2.10
N LEU A 528 -34.79 -9.44 -2.13
CA LEU A 528 -36.00 -9.92 -1.46
C LEU A 528 -36.51 -11.25 -2.04
N SER A 529 -36.27 -11.49 -3.33
CA SER A 529 -36.61 -12.74 -4.01
C SER A 529 -35.80 -13.93 -3.45
N GLY A 530 -34.58 -13.70 -2.96
CA GLY A 530 -33.77 -14.72 -2.29
C GLY A 530 -34.41 -15.21 -1.00
N LEU A 531 -34.90 -14.27 -0.17
CA LEU A 531 -35.62 -14.60 1.07
C LEU A 531 -36.96 -15.29 0.80
N ARG A 532 -37.72 -14.78 -0.18
CA ARG A 532 -39.02 -15.34 -0.58
C ARG A 532 -38.90 -16.71 -1.26
N GLY A 533 -37.77 -16.97 -1.92
CA GLY A 533 -37.47 -18.23 -2.61
C GLY A 533 -37.09 -19.39 -1.68
N LEU A 534 -36.79 -19.14 -0.40
CA LEU A 534 -36.35 -20.18 0.56
C LEU A 534 -37.31 -21.38 0.67
N PRO A 535 -38.65 -21.22 0.71
CA PRO A 535 -39.56 -22.37 0.75
C PRO A 535 -39.57 -23.18 -0.55
N LEU A 536 -39.37 -22.54 -1.71
CA LEU A 536 -39.22 -23.25 -2.99
C LEU A 536 -37.88 -23.96 -3.09
N LEU A 537 -36.80 -23.34 -2.59
CA LEU A 537 -35.49 -23.96 -2.42
C LEU A 537 -35.60 -25.21 -1.55
N GLY A 538 -36.20 -25.11 -0.36
CA GLY A 538 -36.37 -26.25 0.55
C GLY A 538 -37.15 -27.40 -0.09
N ARG A 539 -38.24 -27.09 -0.81
CA ARG A 539 -39.01 -28.10 -1.57
C ARG A 539 -38.19 -28.72 -2.71
N THR A 540 -37.40 -27.92 -3.42
CA THR A 540 -36.56 -28.38 -4.52
C THR A 540 -35.43 -29.27 -4.00
N ILE A 541 -34.74 -28.87 -2.92
CA ILE A 541 -33.69 -29.68 -2.27
C ILE A 541 -34.28 -31.00 -1.77
N ASN A 542 -35.43 -30.97 -1.10
CA ASN A 542 -36.07 -32.19 -0.58
C ASN A 542 -36.54 -33.12 -1.71
N ALA A 543 -37.13 -32.58 -2.79
CA ALA A 543 -37.52 -33.36 -3.97
C ALA A 543 -36.29 -33.95 -4.70
N THR A 544 -35.21 -33.18 -4.79
CA THR A 544 -33.94 -33.60 -5.41
C THR A 544 -33.25 -34.66 -4.56
N SER A 545 -33.29 -34.54 -3.23
CA SER A 545 -32.72 -35.49 -2.26
C SER A 545 -33.46 -36.83 -2.22
N LYS A 546 -34.73 -36.87 -2.64
CA LYS A 546 -35.52 -38.12 -2.69
C LYS A 546 -35.21 -38.99 -3.90
N HIS A 547 -34.48 -38.49 -4.90
CA HIS A 547 -33.98 -39.32 -6.00
C HIS A 547 -32.75 -40.11 -5.55
N GLY A 548 -32.90 -41.42 -5.36
CA GLY A 548 -31.84 -42.35 -4.95
C GLY A 548 -30.63 -42.44 -5.90
N PHE A 549 -30.65 -41.72 -7.02
CA PHE A 549 -29.53 -41.61 -7.97
C PHE A 549 -28.49 -40.57 -7.56
N LEU A 550 -28.87 -39.53 -6.81
CA LEU A 550 -28.00 -38.38 -6.54
C LEU A 550 -26.86 -38.72 -5.56
N TRP A 551 -27.15 -39.54 -4.55
CA TRP A 551 -26.17 -39.95 -3.55
C TRP A 551 -25.11 -40.93 -4.10
N PRO A 552 -25.46 -41.97 -4.89
CA PRO A 552 -24.48 -42.75 -5.64
C PRO A 552 -23.63 -41.91 -6.58
N VAL A 553 -24.22 -40.97 -7.32
CA VAL A 553 -23.46 -40.10 -8.25
C VAL A 553 -22.50 -39.19 -7.50
N LEU A 554 -22.91 -38.54 -6.40
CA LEU A 554 -22.02 -37.73 -5.57
C LEU A 554 -20.89 -38.56 -4.98
N ARG A 555 -21.20 -39.78 -4.52
CA ARG A 555 -20.20 -40.71 -3.96
C ARG A 555 -19.20 -41.17 -5.02
N THR A 556 -19.66 -41.53 -6.22
CA THR A 556 -18.80 -41.89 -7.34
C THR A 556 -17.97 -40.69 -7.80
N ALA A 557 -18.54 -39.49 -7.85
CA ALA A 557 -17.81 -38.26 -8.18
C ALA A 557 -16.74 -37.94 -7.12
N ALA A 558 -17.06 -38.11 -5.82
CA ALA A 558 -16.10 -37.91 -4.74
C ALA A 558 -14.95 -38.93 -4.78
N PHE A 559 -15.25 -40.21 -5.02
CA PHE A 559 -14.21 -41.22 -5.20
C PHE A 559 -13.38 -41.01 -6.47
N SER A 560 -14.01 -40.57 -7.57
CA SER A 560 -13.30 -40.25 -8.81
C SER A 560 -12.40 -39.03 -8.63
N LEU A 561 -12.85 -38.00 -7.91
CA LEU A 561 -12.06 -36.82 -7.58
C LEU A 561 -10.90 -37.18 -6.65
N LEU A 562 -11.16 -38.00 -5.62
CA LEU A 562 -10.12 -38.48 -4.71
C LEU A 562 -9.07 -39.29 -5.47
N ALA A 563 -9.49 -40.22 -6.33
CA ALA A 563 -8.59 -40.99 -7.19
C ALA A 563 -7.81 -40.07 -8.14
N LEU A 564 -8.45 -39.08 -8.76
CA LEU A 564 -7.79 -38.13 -9.65
C LEU A 564 -6.74 -37.29 -8.91
N ILE A 565 -7.01 -36.87 -7.68
CA ILE A 565 -6.04 -36.13 -6.85
C ILE A 565 -4.87 -37.05 -6.46
N LEU A 566 -5.16 -38.26 -5.98
CA LEU A 566 -4.16 -39.20 -5.49
C LEU A 566 -3.25 -39.69 -6.62
N PHE A 567 -3.84 -40.21 -7.70
CA PHE A 567 -3.09 -40.70 -8.85
C PHE A 567 -2.55 -39.59 -9.73
N GLY A 568 -3.29 -38.49 -9.92
CA GLY A 568 -2.82 -37.33 -10.67
C GLY A 568 -1.63 -36.66 -10.00
N GLY A 569 -1.64 -36.51 -8.67
CA GLY A 569 -0.50 -36.02 -7.90
C GLY A 569 0.70 -36.96 -7.97
N LEU A 570 0.46 -38.27 -7.84
CA LEU A 570 1.51 -39.29 -7.95
C LEU A 570 2.17 -39.29 -9.34
N PHE A 571 1.38 -39.26 -10.41
CA PHE A 571 1.88 -39.20 -11.79
C PHE A 571 2.56 -37.87 -12.12
N ALA A 572 2.03 -36.75 -11.63
CA ALA A 572 2.66 -35.44 -11.80
C ALA A 572 4.01 -35.35 -11.06
N SER A 573 4.16 -36.06 -9.94
CA SER A 573 5.44 -36.15 -9.23
C SER A 573 6.43 -37.11 -9.88
N ALA A 574 5.93 -38.13 -10.60
CA ALA A 574 6.74 -39.17 -11.21
C ALA A 574 7.23 -38.81 -12.63
N ASP A 575 6.50 -37.96 -13.36
CA ASP A 575 6.86 -37.52 -14.71
C ASP A 575 6.78 -36.00 -14.88
N ALA A 576 7.88 -35.40 -15.34
CA ALA A 576 8.00 -33.96 -15.47
C ALA A 576 7.14 -33.37 -16.60
N ILE A 577 6.92 -34.12 -17.69
CA ILE A 577 6.06 -33.68 -18.80
C ILE A 577 4.62 -33.65 -18.34
N PHE A 578 4.13 -34.75 -17.75
CA PHE A 578 2.80 -34.82 -17.15
C PHE A 578 2.61 -33.80 -16.03
N GLY A 579 3.62 -33.58 -15.17
CA GLY A 579 3.61 -32.54 -14.15
C GLY A 579 3.47 -31.12 -14.72
N SER A 580 4.10 -30.83 -15.86
CA SER A 580 3.97 -29.53 -16.53
C SER A 580 2.57 -29.29 -17.12
N TRP A 581 1.91 -30.33 -17.65
CA TRP A 581 0.54 -30.24 -18.13
C TRP A 581 -0.47 -30.18 -16.99
N ALA A 582 -0.26 -30.97 -15.93
CA ALA A 582 -1.10 -30.97 -14.75
C ALA A 582 -1.06 -29.61 -14.05
N SER A 583 0.11 -28.99 -13.89
CA SER A 583 0.23 -27.64 -13.31
C SER A 583 -0.33 -26.53 -14.20
N ALA A 584 -0.43 -26.74 -15.52
CA ALA A 584 -1.09 -25.81 -16.43
C ALA A 584 -2.63 -25.91 -16.39
N VAL A 585 -3.18 -27.06 -16.00
CA VAL A 585 -4.64 -27.33 -15.99
C VAL A 585 -5.25 -27.24 -14.59
N VAL A 586 -4.50 -27.59 -13.55
CA VAL A 586 -4.96 -27.53 -12.16
C VAL A 586 -4.85 -26.08 -11.67
N PRO A 587 -5.96 -25.44 -11.26
CA PRO A 587 -5.91 -24.11 -10.68
C PRO A 587 -5.03 -24.10 -9.43
N ASP A 588 -4.28 -23.04 -9.18
CA ASP A 588 -3.57 -22.86 -7.90
C ASP A 588 -4.60 -22.85 -6.74
N LEU A 589 -4.73 -24.00 -6.07
CA LEU A 589 -5.62 -24.26 -4.94
C LEU A 589 -4.83 -24.06 -3.64
N ARG A 590 -4.28 -22.86 -3.45
CA ARG A 590 -3.67 -22.48 -2.18
C ARG A 590 -4.76 -22.23 -1.13
N TRP A 591 -4.48 -22.56 0.14
CA TRP A 591 -5.43 -22.37 1.25
C TRP A 591 -6.00 -20.95 1.37
N ASP A 592 -5.22 -19.93 0.98
CA ASP A 592 -5.65 -18.53 0.93
C ASP A 592 -6.66 -18.22 -0.18
N SER A 593 -6.67 -19.01 -1.27
CA SER A 593 -7.65 -18.89 -2.35
C SER A 593 -8.95 -19.66 -2.08
N ILE A 594 -8.90 -20.75 -1.32
CA ILE A 594 -10.05 -21.64 -1.10
C ILE A 594 -11.23 -20.88 -0.44
N ILE A 595 -10.94 -20.02 0.54
CA ILE A 595 -11.96 -19.21 1.24
C ILE A 595 -12.62 -18.24 0.25
N GLY A 596 -11.81 -17.52 -0.56
CA GLY A 596 -12.32 -16.58 -1.55
C GLY A 596 -13.14 -17.26 -2.66
N ARG A 597 -12.70 -18.42 -3.13
CA ARG A 597 -13.41 -19.25 -4.11
C ARG A 597 -14.74 -19.76 -3.54
N GLY A 598 -14.74 -20.24 -2.28
CA GLY A 598 -15.94 -20.68 -1.59
C GLY A 598 -16.96 -19.54 -1.45
N PHE A 599 -16.51 -18.37 -0.98
CA PHE A 599 -17.36 -17.18 -0.88
C PHE A 599 -17.96 -16.80 -2.24
N LEU A 600 -17.15 -16.74 -3.29
CA LEU A 600 -17.61 -16.38 -4.63
C LEU A 600 -18.61 -17.41 -5.19
N LEU A 601 -18.38 -18.70 -4.96
CA LEU A 601 -19.30 -19.77 -5.32
C LEU A 601 -20.68 -19.53 -4.71
N PHE A 602 -20.74 -19.32 -3.40
CA PHE A 602 -22.00 -19.12 -2.68
C PHE A 602 -22.67 -17.81 -3.09
N LEU A 603 -21.89 -16.72 -3.24
CA LEU A 603 -22.40 -15.41 -3.64
C LEU A 603 -23.02 -15.46 -5.04
N VAL A 604 -22.29 -15.95 -6.04
CA VAL A 604 -22.73 -15.98 -7.44
C VAL A 604 -23.89 -16.97 -7.61
N SER A 605 -23.82 -18.14 -6.98
CA SER A 605 -24.93 -19.10 -6.98
C SER A 605 -26.18 -18.49 -6.36
N GLY A 606 -26.05 -17.83 -5.20
CA GLY A 606 -27.15 -17.19 -4.49
C GLY A 606 -27.81 -16.05 -5.27
N VAL A 607 -27.01 -15.14 -5.85
CA VAL A 607 -27.52 -14.01 -6.65
C VAL A 607 -28.22 -14.52 -7.91
N THR A 608 -27.62 -15.52 -8.60
CA THR A 608 -28.19 -16.13 -9.80
C THR A 608 -29.49 -16.85 -9.45
N LEU A 609 -29.51 -17.61 -8.36
CA LEU A 609 -30.69 -18.35 -7.91
C LEU A 609 -31.83 -17.41 -7.53
N ALA A 610 -31.55 -16.35 -6.76
CA ALA A 610 -32.52 -15.31 -6.44
C ALA A 610 -33.10 -14.68 -7.74
N GLY A 611 -32.24 -14.33 -8.69
CA GLY A 611 -32.67 -13.81 -9.98
C GLY A 611 -33.56 -14.79 -10.77
N THR A 612 -33.24 -16.08 -10.78
CA THR A 612 -34.08 -17.09 -11.46
C THR A 612 -35.44 -17.26 -10.76
N TYR A 613 -35.50 -17.14 -9.44
CA TYR A 613 -36.78 -17.13 -8.72
C TYR A 613 -37.58 -15.86 -9.06
N LEU A 614 -36.93 -14.70 -9.13
CA LEU A 614 -37.56 -13.45 -9.57
C LEU A 614 -38.10 -13.56 -11.02
N ALA A 615 -37.36 -14.25 -11.90
CA ALA A 615 -37.76 -14.48 -13.29
C ALA A 615 -39.00 -15.38 -13.42
N LEU A 616 -39.11 -16.40 -12.55
CA LEU A 616 -40.26 -17.31 -12.47
C LEU A 616 -41.49 -16.63 -11.86
N ASN A 617 -41.29 -15.85 -10.80
CA ASN A 617 -42.35 -15.24 -10.00
C ASN A 617 -42.16 -13.71 -9.93
N PRO A 618 -42.34 -12.96 -11.04
CA PRO A 618 -42.09 -11.52 -11.04
C PRO A 618 -43.17 -10.76 -10.25
N PRO A 619 -42.78 -9.85 -9.33
CA PRO A 619 -43.71 -8.97 -8.62
C PRO A 619 -44.31 -7.91 -9.53
N LYS A 620 -45.48 -7.41 -9.15
CA LYS A 620 -46.13 -6.28 -9.78
C LYS A 620 -45.60 -4.95 -9.25
N VAL A 621 -44.39 -4.60 -9.65
CA VAL A 621 -43.66 -3.41 -9.14
C VAL A 621 -44.30 -2.07 -9.49
N ASP A 622 -45.05 -2.00 -10.59
CA ASP A 622 -45.72 -0.76 -11.05
C ASP A 622 -47.08 -0.51 -10.36
N GLU A 623 -47.61 -1.48 -9.61
CA GLU A 623 -48.82 -1.36 -8.77
C GLU A 623 -48.49 -0.87 -7.34
N VAL A 624 -47.20 -0.78 -6.99
CA VAL A 624 -46.75 -0.17 -5.73
C VAL A 624 -46.98 1.35 -5.85
N LEU A 625 -48.16 1.80 -5.44
CA LEU A 625 -48.44 3.23 -5.35
C LEU A 625 -47.43 3.88 -4.38
N PRO A 626 -46.66 4.90 -4.80
CA PRO A 626 -45.96 5.72 -3.83
C PRO A 626 -47.00 6.35 -2.89
N PRO A 627 -46.71 6.53 -1.59
CA PRO A 627 -47.59 7.28 -0.71
C PRO A 627 -47.92 8.61 -1.39
N ALA A 628 -49.21 8.98 -1.44
CA ALA A 628 -49.65 10.21 -2.07
C ALA A 628 -48.77 11.36 -1.58
N ALA A 629 -48.03 11.99 -2.50
CA ALA A 629 -47.13 13.07 -2.12
C ALA A 629 -47.97 14.16 -1.47
N ARG A 630 -47.79 14.34 -0.15
CA ARG A 630 -48.40 15.44 0.59
C ARG A 630 -48.04 16.71 -0.17
N LYS A 631 -49.03 17.44 -0.68
CA LYS A 631 -48.80 18.69 -1.39
C LYS A 631 -48.21 19.67 -0.37
N VAL A 632 -46.91 19.90 -0.51
CA VAL A 632 -46.14 20.77 0.39
C VAL A 632 -46.32 22.22 -0.07
N ARG A 633 -46.31 23.20 0.85
CA ARG A 633 -46.44 24.63 0.49
C ARG A 633 -45.23 25.10 -0.31
N LEU A 634 -45.43 26.07 -1.22
CA LEU A 634 -44.37 26.57 -2.13
C LEU A 634 -43.12 27.04 -1.37
N TRP A 635 -43.30 27.74 -0.24
CA TRP A 635 -42.19 28.28 0.57
C TRP A 635 -41.24 27.21 1.13
N GLU A 636 -41.72 25.99 1.40
CA GLU A 636 -40.88 24.88 1.88
C GLU A 636 -39.86 24.42 0.82
N TRP A 637 -40.06 24.79 -0.45
CA TRP A 637 -39.13 24.51 -1.55
C TRP A 637 -38.36 25.73 -2.03
N VAL A 638 -39.00 26.91 -2.04
CA VAL A 638 -38.36 28.16 -2.48
C VAL A 638 -37.14 28.49 -1.61
N VAL A 639 -37.23 28.29 -0.29
CA VAL A 639 -36.13 28.64 0.62
C VAL A 639 -34.90 27.74 0.44
N PRO A 640 -34.99 26.39 0.47
CA PRO A 640 -33.83 25.54 0.23
C PRO A 640 -33.26 25.69 -1.18
N VAL A 641 -34.10 25.75 -2.22
CA VAL A 641 -33.63 25.92 -3.60
C VAL A 641 -32.98 27.30 -3.77
N GLY A 642 -33.57 28.35 -3.20
CA GLY A 642 -33.00 29.70 -3.18
C GLY A 642 -31.64 29.77 -2.49
N LEU A 643 -31.47 29.04 -1.37
CA LEU A 643 -30.17 28.92 -0.69
C LEU A 643 -29.12 28.26 -1.58
N VAL A 644 -29.48 27.19 -2.28
CA VAL A 644 -28.58 26.51 -3.23
C VAL A 644 -28.21 27.44 -4.39
N ILE A 645 -29.16 28.19 -4.95
CA ILE A 645 -28.90 29.22 -5.96
C ILE A 645 -27.91 30.26 -5.44
N ALA A 646 -28.12 30.78 -4.22
CA ALA A 646 -27.23 31.78 -3.62
C ALA A 646 -25.81 31.23 -3.42
N LEU A 647 -25.68 29.98 -2.97
CA LEU A 647 -24.39 29.31 -2.79
C LEU A 647 -23.66 29.12 -4.13
N PHE A 648 -24.37 28.69 -5.17
CA PHE A 648 -23.81 28.52 -6.52
C PHE A 648 -23.40 29.86 -7.14
N ALA A 649 -24.21 30.90 -6.94
CA ALA A 649 -23.87 32.25 -7.38
C ALA A 649 -22.62 32.79 -6.65
N GLY A 650 -22.55 32.60 -5.32
CA GLY A 650 -21.38 32.98 -4.52
C GLY A 650 -20.11 32.23 -4.94
N PHE A 651 -20.23 30.93 -5.22
CA PHE A 651 -19.14 30.11 -5.74
C PHE A 651 -18.63 30.62 -7.10
N LEU A 652 -19.53 30.87 -8.05
CA LEU A 652 -19.14 31.38 -9.38
C LEU A 652 -18.56 32.80 -9.31
N LEU A 653 -19.05 33.65 -8.40
CA LEU A 653 -18.48 34.97 -8.14
C LEU A 653 -17.06 34.87 -7.57
N ALA A 654 -16.83 33.99 -6.59
CA ALA A 654 -15.50 33.75 -6.04
C ALA A 654 -14.53 33.29 -7.12
N GLN A 655 -14.99 32.41 -8.01
CA GLN A 655 -14.16 31.89 -9.09
C GLN A 655 -13.89 32.91 -10.20
N ALA A 656 -14.90 33.71 -10.58
CA ALA A 656 -14.71 34.81 -11.52
C ALA A 656 -13.70 35.81 -10.98
N ASN A 657 -13.79 36.17 -9.69
CA ASN A 657 -12.84 37.06 -9.03
C ASN A 657 -11.42 36.47 -8.99
N ALA A 658 -11.27 35.18 -8.70
CA ALA A 658 -9.98 34.48 -8.73
C ALA A 658 -9.37 34.47 -10.16
N THR A 659 -10.21 34.33 -11.19
CA THR A 659 -9.76 34.33 -12.59
C THR A 659 -9.32 35.73 -13.04
N ILE A 660 -10.02 36.79 -12.60
CA ILE A 660 -9.72 38.18 -12.95
C ILE A 660 -8.45 38.69 -12.23
N ARG A 661 -8.20 38.27 -10.99
CA ARG A 661 -7.06 38.75 -10.17
C ARG A 661 -5.72 38.05 -10.44
N GLY A 662 -5.70 37.03 -11.29
CA GLY A 662 -4.46 36.37 -11.73
C GLY A 662 -3.83 35.42 -10.71
N HIS A 663 -2.76 34.75 -11.15
CA HIS A 663 -2.12 33.59 -10.51
C HIS A 663 -1.53 33.89 -9.13
N ASP A 664 -1.06 35.13 -8.90
CA ASP A 664 -0.40 35.55 -7.66
C ASP A 664 -1.37 35.59 -6.47
N TYR A 665 -2.67 35.83 -6.73
CA TYR A 665 -3.69 35.92 -5.68
C TYR A 665 -3.96 34.58 -4.98
N VAL A 666 -3.96 33.48 -5.74
CA VAL A 666 -4.23 32.13 -5.19
C VAL A 666 -3.02 31.60 -4.41
N GLN A 667 -1.81 31.87 -4.90
CA GLN A 667 -0.58 31.45 -4.26
C GLN A 667 -0.33 32.21 -2.95
N ALA A 668 -0.62 33.51 -2.91
CA ALA A 668 -0.46 34.34 -1.72
C ALA A 668 -1.42 33.97 -0.57
N GLN A 669 -2.59 33.40 -0.87
CA GLN A 669 -3.63 33.17 0.13
C GLN A 669 -3.79 31.70 0.53
N VAL A 670 -3.36 30.75 -0.31
CA VAL A 670 -3.53 29.31 -0.08
C VAL A 670 -2.19 28.56 0.01
N GLY A 671 -1.07 29.18 -0.39
CA GLY A 671 0.27 28.59 -0.29
C GLY A 671 0.50 27.35 -1.18
N MET A 672 -0.41 27.08 -2.11
CA MET A 672 -0.32 25.95 -3.05
C MET A 672 0.14 26.42 -4.44
N SER A 673 0.79 25.53 -5.19
CA SER A 673 1.03 25.79 -6.62
C SER A 673 -0.31 25.86 -7.38
N TYR A 674 -0.38 26.67 -8.43
CA TYR A 674 -1.60 26.83 -9.23
C TYR A 674 -2.13 25.49 -9.76
N ALA A 675 -1.22 24.57 -10.12
CA ALA A 675 -1.53 23.23 -10.58
C ALA A 675 -2.21 22.35 -9.50
N GLU A 676 -1.76 22.41 -8.25
CA GLU A 676 -2.39 21.70 -7.12
C GLU A 676 -3.75 22.29 -6.76
N TYR A 677 -3.86 23.63 -6.79
CA TYR A 677 -5.14 24.30 -6.62
C TYR A 677 -6.16 23.87 -7.68
N VAL A 678 -5.75 23.72 -8.94
CA VAL A 678 -6.64 23.31 -10.04
C VAL A 678 -7.09 21.85 -9.90
N HIS A 679 -6.26 20.96 -9.34
CA HIS A 679 -6.63 19.56 -9.10
C HIS A 679 -7.60 19.40 -7.91
N GLN A 680 -7.41 20.17 -6.84
CA GLN A 680 -8.17 19.99 -5.61
C GLN A 680 -9.64 20.42 -5.76
N GLY A 681 -10.58 19.52 -5.49
CA GLY A 681 -12.02 19.83 -5.58
C GLY A 681 -12.61 19.75 -7.00
N PHE A 682 -11.87 19.29 -8.01
CA PHE A 682 -12.45 18.99 -9.33
C PHE A 682 -13.62 17.99 -9.20
N GLY A 683 -13.40 16.85 -8.54
CA GLY A 683 -14.45 15.85 -8.34
C GLY A 683 -15.65 16.36 -7.52
N GLN A 684 -15.44 17.38 -6.67
CA GLN A 684 -16.51 18.01 -5.91
C GLN A 684 -17.45 18.81 -6.82
N LEU A 685 -16.95 19.43 -7.90
CA LEU A 685 -17.78 20.14 -8.88
C LEU A 685 -18.70 19.20 -9.65
N THR A 686 -18.16 18.07 -10.11
CA THR A 686 -18.97 17.02 -10.77
C THR A 686 -20.03 16.46 -9.82
N VAL A 687 -19.69 16.20 -8.55
CA VAL A 687 -20.66 15.78 -7.53
C VAL A 687 -21.72 16.86 -7.29
N ALA A 688 -21.33 18.12 -7.25
CA ALA A 688 -22.26 19.24 -7.13
C ALA A 688 -23.23 19.29 -8.32
N THR A 689 -22.77 19.12 -9.56
CA THR A 689 -23.61 19.04 -10.76
C THR A 689 -24.62 17.88 -10.69
N VAL A 690 -24.20 16.70 -10.23
CA VAL A 690 -25.10 15.53 -10.04
C VAL A 690 -26.12 15.76 -8.93
N LEU A 691 -25.69 16.29 -7.78
CA LEU A 691 -26.59 16.65 -6.68
C LEU A 691 -27.61 17.70 -7.13
N MET A 692 -27.22 18.64 -7.99
CA MET A 692 -28.10 19.64 -8.56
C MET A 692 -29.16 19.06 -9.47
N LEU A 693 -28.79 18.13 -10.35
CA LEU A 693 -29.77 17.38 -11.15
C LEU A 693 -30.76 16.62 -10.25
N ALA A 694 -30.29 16.08 -9.11
CA ALA A 694 -31.16 15.45 -8.13
C ALA A 694 -32.10 16.46 -7.44
N VAL A 695 -31.60 17.64 -7.06
CA VAL A 695 -32.43 18.74 -6.52
C VAL A 695 -33.48 19.17 -7.53
N VAL A 696 -33.09 19.43 -8.78
CA VAL A 696 -34.01 19.78 -9.87
C VAL A 696 -35.08 18.69 -10.06
N GLY A 697 -34.67 17.42 -10.11
CA GLY A 697 -35.59 16.30 -10.23
C GLY A 697 -36.54 16.16 -9.04
N LEU A 698 -36.07 16.43 -7.83
CA LEU A 698 -36.88 16.39 -6.61
C LEU A 698 -37.87 17.56 -6.54
N THR A 699 -37.44 18.76 -6.90
CA THR A 699 -38.28 19.95 -6.98
C THR A 699 -39.35 19.77 -8.06
N LEU A 700 -39.01 19.29 -9.26
CA LEU A 700 -40.00 18.99 -10.30
C LEU A 700 -41.04 17.95 -9.87
N ARG A 701 -40.67 16.99 -9.02
CA ARG A 701 -41.57 15.95 -8.52
C ARG A 701 -42.50 16.40 -7.40
N LYS A 702 -42.04 17.31 -6.52
CA LYS A 702 -42.73 17.64 -5.27
C LYS A 702 -43.23 19.07 -5.18
N ALA A 703 -42.77 19.99 -6.05
CA ALA A 703 -43.21 21.36 -6.01
C ALA A 703 -44.71 21.48 -6.38
N PRO A 704 -45.49 22.26 -5.64
CA PRO A 704 -46.90 22.47 -5.95
C PRO A 704 -47.04 23.27 -7.25
N VAL A 705 -47.82 22.75 -8.19
CA VAL A 705 -48.09 23.37 -9.51
C VAL A 705 -49.51 23.95 -9.57
N ALA A 706 -50.08 24.28 -8.40
CA ALA A 706 -51.52 24.56 -8.27
C ALA A 706 -51.94 25.90 -8.88
N THR A 707 -51.10 26.93 -8.78
CA THR A 707 -51.39 28.26 -9.36
C THR A 707 -50.42 28.63 -10.48
N GLN A 708 -50.82 29.59 -11.33
CA GLN A 708 -49.95 30.13 -12.39
C GLN A 708 -48.71 30.84 -11.82
N ARG A 709 -48.82 31.46 -10.63
CA ARG A 709 -47.70 32.08 -9.91
C ARG A 709 -46.71 31.04 -9.40
N ASP A 710 -47.19 29.93 -8.84
CA ASP A 710 -46.33 28.84 -8.39
C ASP A 710 -45.52 28.23 -9.55
N ARG A 711 -46.19 28.01 -10.71
CA ARG A 711 -45.55 27.56 -11.94
C ARG A 711 -44.44 28.50 -12.39
N LEU A 712 -44.71 29.80 -12.38
CA LEU A 712 -43.74 30.81 -12.78
C LEU A 712 -42.54 30.85 -11.81
N MET A 713 -42.78 30.82 -10.49
CA MET A 713 -41.70 30.83 -9.49
C MET A 713 -40.83 29.59 -9.56
N VAL A 714 -41.42 28.39 -9.65
CA VAL A 714 -40.64 27.14 -9.80
C VAL A 714 -39.82 27.17 -11.08
N ARG A 715 -40.38 27.70 -12.18
CA ARG A 715 -39.65 27.85 -13.45
C ARG A 715 -38.49 28.83 -13.34
N LEU A 716 -38.68 29.98 -12.70
CA LEU A 716 -37.61 30.96 -12.51
C LEU A 716 -36.49 30.40 -11.62
N LEU A 717 -36.84 29.72 -10.52
CA LEU A 717 -35.87 29.10 -9.63
C LEU A 717 -35.09 27.98 -10.33
N LEU A 718 -35.79 27.03 -10.98
CA LEU A 718 -35.12 25.94 -11.69
C LEU A 718 -34.33 26.42 -12.91
N GLY A 719 -34.80 27.47 -13.58
CA GLY A 719 -34.09 28.12 -14.68
C GLY A 719 -32.79 28.78 -14.20
N ALA A 720 -32.86 29.58 -13.14
CA ALA A 720 -31.69 30.20 -12.52
C ALA A 720 -30.68 29.15 -12.02
N LEU A 721 -31.19 28.12 -11.34
CA LEU A 721 -30.40 26.99 -10.86
C LEU A 721 -29.68 26.26 -12.02
N SER A 722 -30.38 26.00 -13.12
CA SER A 722 -29.82 25.34 -14.31
C SER A 722 -28.75 26.20 -15.00
N ILE A 723 -28.97 27.51 -15.11
CA ILE A 723 -27.98 28.44 -15.69
C ILE A 723 -26.72 28.50 -14.83
N LEU A 724 -26.86 28.62 -13.50
CA LEU A 724 -25.71 28.60 -12.60
C LEU A 724 -24.98 27.25 -12.65
N THR A 725 -25.70 26.14 -12.80
CA THR A 725 -25.08 24.81 -12.98
C THR A 725 -24.25 24.76 -14.26
N LEU A 726 -24.72 25.33 -15.37
CA LEU A 726 -23.94 25.43 -16.60
C LEU A 726 -22.67 26.28 -16.40
N GLY A 727 -22.75 27.33 -15.58
CA GLY A 727 -21.57 28.08 -15.16
C GLY A 727 -20.55 27.23 -14.41
N VAL A 728 -21.02 26.35 -13.51
CA VAL A 728 -20.17 25.40 -12.76
C VAL A 728 -19.54 24.36 -13.68
N VAL A 729 -20.31 23.80 -14.63
CA VAL A 729 -19.82 22.87 -15.66
C VAL A 729 -18.74 23.54 -16.52
N ALA A 730 -18.98 24.78 -17.00
CA ALA A 730 -18.00 25.54 -17.78
C ALA A 730 -16.72 25.81 -16.97
N SER A 731 -16.87 26.14 -15.69
CA SER A 731 -15.78 26.30 -14.74
C SER A 731 -14.96 25.01 -14.56
N ALA A 732 -15.62 23.86 -14.44
CA ALA A 732 -14.95 22.57 -14.31
C ALA A 732 -14.16 22.21 -15.57
N LEU A 733 -14.72 22.43 -16.75
CA LEU A 733 -14.04 22.25 -18.04
C LEU A 733 -12.84 23.19 -18.19
N TRP A 734 -12.98 24.46 -17.78
CA TRP A 734 -11.87 25.41 -17.79
C TRP A 734 -10.72 24.97 -16.86
N ARG A 735 -11.04 24.50 -15.65
CA ARG A 735 -10.04 23.94 -14.73
C ARG A 735 -9.35 22.71 -15.31
N MET A 736 -10.11 21.78 -15.91
CA MET A 736 -9.52 20.61 -16.54
C MET A 736 -8.61 20.99 -17.71
N HIS A 737 -8.98 21.99 -18.51
CA HIS A 737 -8.16 22.50 -19.58
C HIS A 737 -6.81 23.06 -19.08
N LEU A 738 -6.83 23.88 -18.02
CA LEU A 738 -5.59 24.39 -17.40
C LEU A 738 -4.71 23.26 -16.85
N TYR A 739 -5.32 22.25 -16.24
CA TYR A 739 -4.61 21.07 -15.76
C TYR A 739 -3.97 20.27 -16.90
N GLN A 740 -4.66 20.15 -18.04
CA GLN A 740 -4.14 19.52 -19.25
C GLN A 740 -3.00 20.32 -19.88
N GLN A 741 -3.04 21.67 -19.83
CA GLN A 741 -1.92 22.50 -20.29
C GLN A 741 -0.66 22.24 -19.46
N ALA A 742 -0.81 22.07 -18.14
CA ALA A 742 0.33 21.83 -17.24
C ALA A 742 0.90 20.40 -17.33
N TYR A 743 0.05 19.39 -17.54
CA TYR A 743 0.45 17.97 -17.41
C TYR A 743 0.14 17.09 -18.63
N GLY A 744 -0.29 17.67 -19.75
CA GLY A 744 -0.65 16.97 -20.99
C GLY A 744 -2.03 16.31 -21.01
N PHE A 745 -2.38 15.68 -22.13
CA PHE A 745 -3.63 14.93 -22.30
C PHE A 745 -3.49 13.48 -21.85
N THR A 746 -4.50 12.95 -21.15
CA THR A 746 -4.60 11.52 -20.82
C THR A 746 -6.02 11.02 -21.07
N SER A 747 -6.18 9.71 -21.28
CA SER A 747 -7.50 9.09 -21.50
C SER A 747 -8.49 9.35 -20.35
N LEU A 748 -7.99 9.41 -19.10
CA LEU A 748 -8.82 9.71 -17.94
C LEU A 748 -9.30 11.17 -17.96
N ARG A 749 -8.44 12.12 -18.31
CA ARG A 749 -8.80 13.55 -18.39
C ARG A 749 -9.81 13.81 -19.52
N LEU A 750 -9.62 13.18 -20.68
CA LEU A 750 -10.58 13.25 -21.80
C LEU A 750 -11.93 12.63 -21.46
N PHE A 751 -11.93 11.50 -20.73
CA PHE A 751 -13.18 10.89 -20.26
C PHE A 751 -13.94 11.83 -19.33
N VAL A 752 -13.23 12.50 -18.43
CA VAL A 752 -13.80 13.45 -17.48
C VAL A 752 -14.41 14.65 -18.21
N ASP A 753 -13.74 15.22 -19.21
CA ASP A 753 -14.31 16.29 -20.04
C ASP A 753 -15.60 15.83 -20.75
N GLY A 754 -15.57 14.63 -21.34
CA GLY A 754 -16.74 14.04 -21.99
C GLY A 754 -17.90 13.83 -21.02
N PHE A 755 -17.61 13.40 -19.78
CA PHE A 755 -18.63 13.22 -18.75
C PHE A 755 -19.24 14.54 -18.28
N GLU A 756 -18.42 15.57 -18.05
CA GLU A 756 -18.89 16.89 -17.61
C GLU A 756 -19.69 17.59 -18.73
N LEU A 757 -19.27 17.46 -19.99
CA LEU A 757 -20.04 17.89 -21.17
C LEU A 757 -21.39 17.17 -21.27
N TRP A 758 -21.43 15.86 -21.01
CA TRP A 758 -22.66 15.09 -21.01
C TRP A 758 -23.62 15.55 -19.91
N LEU A 759 -23.14 15.82 -18.69
CA LEU A 759 -23.94 16.42 -17.62
C LEU A 759 -24.47 17.80 -18.04
N GLY A 760 -23.62 18.64 -18.64
CA GLY A 760 -24.05 19.93 -19.21
C GLY A 760 -25.18 19.78 -20.23
N LEU A 761 -25.11 18.77 -21.10
CA LEU A 761 -26.15 18.47 -22.08
C LEU A 761 -27.46 18.05 -21.41
N ILE A 762 -27.41 17.29 -20.31
CA ILE A 762 -28.61 16.98 -19.51
C ILE A 762 -29.21 18.26 -18.92
N VAL A 763 -28.39 19.15 -18.35
CA VAL A 763 -28.86 20.42 -17.78
C VAL A 763 -29.52 21.29 -18.88
N ILE A 764 -28.95 21.33 -20.09
CA ILE A 764 -29.57 21.99 -21.24
C ILE A 764 -30.91 21.33 -21.58
N GLY A 765 -30.98 19.99 -21.62
CA GLY A 765 -32.22 19.27 -21.86
C GLY A 765 -33.30 19.58 -20.81
N VAL A 766 -32.91 19.70 -19.54
CA VAL A 766 -33.78 20.15 -18.44
C VAL A 766 -34.26 21.58 -18.68
N LEU A 767 -33.36 22.50 -19.04
CA LEU A 767 -33.69 23.89 -19.34
C LEU A 767 -34.70 24.01 -20.51
N VAL A 768 -34.53 23.20 -21.56
CA VAL A 768 -35.45 23.13 -22.70
C VAL A 768 -36.80 22.54 -22.27
N SER A 769 -36.82 21.48 -21.47
CA SER A 769 -38.04 20.87 -20.93
C SER A 769 -38.84 21.83 -20.04
N LEU A 770 -38.16 22.67 -19.26
CA LEU A 770 -38.78 23.75 -18.48
C LEU A 770 -39.49 24.79 -19.36
N ARG A 771 -39.07 24.93 -20.63
CA ARG A 771 -39.73 25.80 -21.62
C ARG A 771 -41.01 25.18 -22.17
N SER A 772 -41.08 23.85 -22.32
CA SER A 772 -42.27 23.15 -22.84
C SER A 772 -43.43 23.03 -21.83
N LEU A 773 -43.20 23.28 -20.54
CA LEU A 773 -44.24 23.32 -19.50
C LEU A 773 -45.22 24.52 -19.62
N SER A 774 -45.11 25.33 -20.69
CA SER A 774 -45.97 26.50 -20.94
C SER A 774 -47.20 26.25 -21.82
N THR A 775 -47.32 25.06 -22.41
CA THR A 775 -48.52 24.58 -23.12
C THR A 775 -49.22 23.55 -22.25
#